data_AF-A0AAW1TWV7-F1
#
_entry.id   AF-A0AAW1TWV7-F1
#
_cell.length_a   1.000
_cell.length_b   1.000
_cell.length_c   1.000
_cell.angle_alpha   90.00
_cell.angle_beta   90.00
_cell.angle_gamma   90.00
#
_symmetry.space_group_name_H-M   'P 1'
#
loop_
_entity.id
_entity.type
_entity.pdbx_description
1 polymer ?
#
loop_
_entity_poly.entity_id
_entity_poly.type
_entity_poly.pdbx_seq_one_letter_code
_entity_poly.pdbx_strand_id
1 'polypeptide(L)'
;MSGMNSSVDRWSVYSAAQNLSAVLNNPNLGKQSNFFIRTWGDSFVEKTETEKSPYLPEIKYSHFEKYLLQYGKRIKRHKRLLQYKTADTTVDYTAKEEEIEKVDLKEIPELFLKPDFKLVDSGIFSTLFRNGEKCSKSSTSELIEDLSRYLDIVEMQIAKHVSQKSEAFFHTMTSHDTIMEKMKNTCKEVHKLRGKLQKVDQLLAKDPLYLIGLRRNCVNQISVFNKLKLMSTVLQTQPNIQLLLSSSDYVSALELIANTQKVLANELAGVTSLRYLPQQLKEMLKLIDKMLHTEFEKYAAADLHRPIENCKNSLETDHLVSLVSGLLRQNHTQFLEIYKQESITAAQTLLKQFMAEALADVEDDQEQCLRGSGEVTLCMDATHWMKALSAASEALKMLLQRISTVLDVIRETADSSVVTSSTDKINNSFVDRFLSLEEHKNIRRKLQELLVSICDYCNERLASIIGTHSDQRPLTSYQILQLSKTIETFTKFCEDISGKQSPALRAAFKIQAGNYINKFHLQRKNKLTILLDAERWKPAEIPLEFQTLVDKIALNSVIIELPSSPREENEKEFNTDNRVSNSLIVDNQHFVTIGTVLILLRIVCEYCVCAYELTLLAPVIGKNLAELLRMFNSRSCQLVLGAGALKTAGLKTITSTNLALTSRSLQLVLWMIPFIRTHFNEIMNEPLTYLNSVEKDIGHHIQQLESKVLSIMDTLLSDQLTEWDAKPPVPSKAFRNISRHIIKLHEAVSSVLPTYQVSYLYEVVHKNFKFALREQLVRLNIQNNGGPQHGLVTTEITFYLHTMSMLNILPAEMLDNKFMEDIWRR
;
A
#
# COMPACT_ATOMS: atom_id res chain seq x y z
N MET A 1 -1.17 -19.49 -57.15
CA MET A 1 -2.44 -18.82 -57.47
C MET A 1 -2.97 -18.27 -56.16
N SER A 2 -3.32 -17.01 -55.92
CA SER A 2 -3.68 -15.83 -56.73
C SER A 2 -3.06 -14.60 -56.04
N GLY A 3 -2.43 -13.67 -56.74
CA GLY A 3 -3.13 -12.52 -57.32
C GLY A 3 -2.36 -11.25 -56.97
N MET A 4 -1.36 -10.93 -57.79
CA MET A 4 -0.68 -9.64 -57.81
C MET A 4 -1.67 -8.55 -58.25
N ASN A 5 -1.79 -7.48 -57.46
CA ASN A 5 -2.04 -6.12 -57.94
C ASN A 5 -1.82 -5.13 -56.80
N SER A 6 -0.62 -4.54 -56.74
CA SER A 6 -0.41 -3.24 -56.11
C SER A 6 0.45 -2.41 -57.06
N SER A 7 -0.19 -1.40 -57.61
CA SER A 7 0.30 -0.31 -58.46
C SER A 7 1.79 0.01 -58.34
N VAL A 8 2.47 -0.05 -59.49
CA VAL A 8 3.77 0.58 -59.70
C VAL A 8 3.56 2.09 -59.71
N ASP A 9 3.83 2.74 -58.58
CA ASP A 9 3.90 4.20 -58.53
C ASP A 9 5.16 4.68 -59.28
N ARG A 10 4.92 5.42 -60.36
CA ARG A 10 5.96 6.07 -61.17
C ARG A 10 6.70 7.10 -60.33
N TRP A 11 8.01 6.90 -60.23
CA TRP A 11 8.96 7.82 -59.62
C TRP A 11 8.81 9.25 -60.17
N SER A 12 8.65 10.25 -59.30
CA SER A 12 8.53 11.67 -59.66
C SER A 12 9.51 12.53 -58.86
N VAL A 13 9.78 13.76 -59.30
CA VAL A 13 10.76 14.70 -58.70
C VAL A 13 10.50 14.97 -57.21
N TYR A 14 9.25 14.82 -56.73
CA TYR A 14 8.90 14.96 -55.31
C TYR A 14 9.32 13.77 -54.44
N SER A 15 9.75 12.66 -55.03
CA SER A 15 10.35 11.51 -54.34
C SER A 15 11.88 11.61 -54.18
N ALA A 16 12.51 12.63 -54.79
CA ALA A 16 13.96 12.83 -54.80
C ALA A 16 14.52 13.59 -53.58
N ALA A 17 13.83 13.56 -52.44
CA ALA A 17 14.29 14.16 -51.18
C ALA A 17 14.90 13.13 -50.21
N GLN A 18 15.52 12.08 -50.74
CA GLN A 18 16.24 11.06 -49.94
C GLN A 18 17.75 11.21 -50.12
N ASN A 19 18.50 10.98 -49.04
CA ASN A 19 19.95 10.97 -49.03
C ASN A 19 20.46 9.80 -49.90
N LEU A 20 21.45 10.02 -50.77
CA LEU A 20 21.97 9.02 -51.72
C LEU A 20 22.44 7.73 -50.99
N SER A 21 22.94 7.88 -49.76
CA SER A 21 23.33 6.76 -48.90
C SER A 21 22.16 5.89 -48.43
N ALA A 22 20.95 6.46 -48.25
CA ALA A 22 19.76 5.71 -47.86
C ALA A 22 19.20 4.87 -49.01
N VAL A 23 19.23 5.42 -50.24
CA VAL A 23 18.80 4.73 -51.47
C VAL A 23 19.73 3.57 -51.84
N LEU A 24 21.04 3.73 -51.58
CA LEU A 24 22.04 2.69 -51.85
C LEU A 24 21.96 1.49 -50.88
N ASN A 25 21.42 1.69 -49.67
CA ASN A 25 21.32 0.61 -48.68
C ASN A 25 20.00 -0.17 -48.76
N ASN A 26 18.87 0.44 -49.13
CA ASN A 26 17.63 -0.29 -49.45
C ASN A 26 16.56 0.62 -50.11
N PRO A 27 16.18 0.38 -51.39
CA PRO A 27 15.26 1.26 -52.12
C PRO A 27 13.76 1.08 -51.78
N ASN A 28 13.37 0.08 -50.98
CA ASN A 28 11.96 -0.25 -50.70
C ASN A 28 11.41 0.32 -49.36
N LEU A 29 12.22 1.02 -48.56
CA LEU A 29 11.79 1.54 -47.26
C LEU A 29 11.27 2.98 -47.39
N GLY A 30 9.94 3.12 -47.35
CA GLY A 30 9.25 4.41 -47.23
C GLY A 30 9.44 5.08 -45.86
N LYS A 31 9.07 6.37 -45.76
CA LYS A 31 9.19 7.21 -44.55
C LYS A 31 8.75 6.49 -43.26
N GLN A 32 9.66 6.34 -42.30
CA GLN A 32 9.34 5.78 -40.98
C GLN A 32 8.92 6.88 -40.00
N SER A 33 7.70 6.76 -39.47
CA SER A 33 7.06 7.72 -38.56
C SER A 33 7.18 7.38 -37.07
N ASN A 34 7.77 6.24 -36.71
CA ASN A 34 7.86 5.78 -35.33
C ASN A 34 9.16 6.27 -34.65
N PHE A 35 9.00 6.99 -33.53
CA PHE A 35 10.09 7.59 -32.74
C PHE A 35 11.15 6.57 -32.30
N PHE A 36 10.76 5.33 -31.99
CA PHE A 36 11.67 4.25 -31.58
C PHE A 36 12.47 3.60 -32.71
N ILE A 37 12.12 3.85 -33.97
CA ILE A 37 12.83 3.28 -35.14
C ILE A 37 13.77 4.32 -35.78
N ARG A 38 13.86 5.54 -35.23
CA ARG A 38 14.92 6.48 -35.58
C ARG A 38 16.23 5.99 -34.97
N THR A 39 17.13 5.54 -35.82
CA THR A 39 18.52 5.28 -35.45
C THR A 39 19.15 6.55 -34.92
N TRP A 40 19.85 6.47 -33.79
CA TRP A 40 20.57 7.62 -33.23
C TRP A 40 21.51 8.21 -34.28
N GLY A 41 21.35 9.51 -34.55
CA GLY A 41 22.13 10.25 -35.54
C GLY A 41 21.33 10.73 -36.77
N ASP A 42 20.14 10.20 -37.03
CA ASP A 42 19.41 10.49 -38.29
C ASP A 42 18.73 11.87 -38.35
N SER A 43 18.59 12.59 -37.23
CA SER A 43 17.86 13.87 -37.21
C SER A 43 18.67 15.11 -36.82
N PHE A 44 19.98 15.01 -36.57
CA PHE A 44 20.74 16.16 -36.07
C PHE A 44 22.16 16.28 -36.62
N VAL A 45 22.37 15.95 -37.88
CA VAL A 45 23.41 16.66 -38.65
C VAL A 45 22.82 18.04 -38.93
N GLU A 46 23.12 19.03 -38.09
CA GLU A 46 23.08 20.41 -38.55
C GLU A 46 23.88 20.43 -39.86
N LYS A 47 23.24 20.86 -40.95
CA LYS A 47 23.96 21.17 -42.18
C LYS A 47 24.88 22.35 -41.87
N THR A 48 26.03 22.11 -41.27
CA THR A 48 27.15 23.03 -41.35
C THR A 48 27.61 22.96 -42.79
N GLU A 49 27.06 23.83 -43.64
CA GLU A 49 27.72 24.16 -44.90
C GLU A 49 29.11 24.65 -44.51
N THR A 50 30.13 23.84 -44.80
CA THR A 50 31.53 24.28 -44.68
C THR A 50 31.67 25.52 -45.54
N GLU A 51 31.85 26.70 -44.93
CA GLU A 51 32.13 27.92 -45.69
C GLU A 51 33.38 27.70 -46.55
N LYS A 52 33.31 28.08 -47.83
CA LYS A 52 34.45 27.94 -48.75
C LYS A 52 35.59 28.84 -48.29
N SER A 53 36.80 28.30 -48.28
CA SER A 53 38.02 29.01 -47.85
C SER A 53 38.20 30.32 -48.62
N PRO A 54 38.35 31.49 -47.95
CA PRO A 54 38.43 32.80 -48.61
C PRO A 54 39.74 33.05 -49.38
N TYR A 55 40.70 32.11 -49.34
CA TYR A 55 42.03 32.27 -49.95
C TYR A 55 42.22 31.55 -51.29
N LEU A 56 41.21 30.86 -51.83
CA LEU A 56 41.30 30.17 -53.12
C LEU A 56 40.27 30.76 -54.11
N PRO A 57 40.72 31.38 -55.23
CA PRO A 57 39.82 31.79 -56.30
C PRO A 57 39.20 30.56 -56.98
N GLU A 58 37.89 30.57 -57.25
CA GLU A 58 37.23 29.50 -58.00
C GLU A 58 37.73 29.46 -59.46
N ILE A 59 38.54 28.46 -59.79
CA ILE A 59 39.06 28.26 -61.15
C ILE A 59 37.99 27.56 -62.00
N LYS A 60 37.41 28.29 -62.96
CA LYS A 60 36.48 27.73 -63.95
C LYS A 60 37.23 27.20 -65.18
N TYR A 61 36.67 26.21 -65.87
CA TYR A 61 37.27 25.55 -67.05
C TYR A 61 37.65 26.54 -68.17
N SER A 62 36.94 27.66 -68.26
CA SER A 62 37.19 28.78 -69.17
C SER A 62 38.55 29.47 -68.96
N HIS A 63 39.14 29.43 -67.76
CA HIS A 63 40.47 30.00 -67.50
C HIS A 63 41.61 29.17 -68.15
N PHE A 64 41.37 27.89 -68.42
CA PHE A 64 42.35 26.99 -69.05
C PHE A 64 42.25 26.94 -70.58
N GLU A 65 41.22 27.54 -71.16
CA GLU A 65 40.95 27.45 -72.60
C GLU A 65 42.03 28.17 -73.44
N LYS A 66 42.52 29.34 -72.96
CA LYS A 66 43.66 30.04 -73.57
C LYS A 66 44.97 29.23 -73.47
N TYR A 67 45.18 28.52 -72.36
CA TYR A 67 46.34 27.66 -72.15
C TYR A 67 46.30 26.44 -73.08
N LEU A 68 45.15 25.76 -73.19
CA LEU A 68 44.97 24.61 -74.06
C LEU A 68 45.10 24.97 -75.55
N LEU A 69 44.65 26.16 -75.96
CA LEU A 69 44.79 26.64 -77.34
C LEU A 69 46.25 26.99 -77.71
N GLN A 70 47.02 27.56 -76.79
CA GLN A 70 48.45 27.89 -77.04
C GLN A 70 49.34 26.65 -77.00
N TYR A 71 49.20 25.78 -75.99
CA TYR A 71 50.10 24.64 -75.80
C TYR A 71 49.67 23.38 -76.56
N GLY A 72 48.40 23.25 -76.93
CA GLY A 72 47.89 22.11 -77.71
C GLY A 72 48.53 21.99 -79.10
N LYS A 73 48.87 23.11 -79.74
CA LYS A 73 49.59 23.10 -81.04
C LYS A 73 51.05 22.68 -80.89
N ARG A 74 51.73 23.09 -79.80
CA ARG A 74 53.12 22.73 -79.50
C ARG A 74 53.27 21.28 -79.06
N ILE A 75 52.34 20.74 -78.27
CA ILE A 75 52.32 19.33 -77.85
C ILE A 75 52.07 18.39 -79.03
N LYS A 76 51.18 18.77 -79.96
CA LYS A 76 50.99 18.02 -81.23
C LYS A 76 52.27 18.03 -82.09
N ARG A 77 53.05 19.12 -82.08
CA ARG A 77 54.36 19.20 -82.76
C ARG A 77 55.46 18.41 -82.01
N HIS A 78 55.46 18.42 -80.69
CA HIS A 78 56.41 17.70 -79.85
C HIS A 78 56.21 16.18 -79.90
N LYS A 79 54.96 15.69 -79.93
CA LYS A 79 54.65 14.27 -80.20
C LYS A 79 55.09 13.82 -81.60
N ARG A 80 55.07 14.72 -82.60
CA ARG A 80 55.60 14.44 -83.95
C ARG A 80 57.14 14.43 -84.00
N LEU A 81 57.82 15.19 -83.14
CA LEU A 81 59.28 15.26 -83.08
C LEU A 81 59.93 14.16 -82.21
N LEU A 82 59.22 13.68 -81.18
CA LEU A 82 59.66 12.54 -80.36
C LEU A 82 59.67 11.20 -81.11
N GLN A 83 58.95 11.09 -82.23
CA GLN A 83 59.01 9.92 -83.10
C GLN A 83 60.26 9.88 -84.01
N TYR A 84 61.16 10.89 -83.97
CA TYR A 84 62.27 11.03 -84.94
C TYR A 84 63.68 11.30 -84.36
N LYS A 85 63.94 11.20 -83.04
CA LYS A 85 65.29 11.44 -82.48
C LYS A 85 65.71 10.43 -81.41
N THR A 86 66.26 9.30 -81.86
CA THR A 86 67.29 8.52 -81.18
C THR A 86 68.61 8.76 -81.92
N ALA A 87 69.55 9.54 -81.37
CA ALA A 87 71.00 9.52 -81.67
C ALA A 87 71.75 10.64 -80.91
N ASP A 88 72.73 10.20 -80.10
CA ASP A 88 74.02 10.81 -79.74
C ASP A 88 74.14 12.13 -78.94
N THR A 89 74.94 12.15 -77.85
CA THR A 89 76.39 12.52 -77.83
C THR A 89 76.95 12.60 -76.38
N THR A 90 78.24 12.23 -76.21
CA THR A 90 79.14 12.13 -75.01
C THR A 90 80.15 13.31 -74.87
N VAL A 91 81.03 13.33 -73.84
CA VAL A 91 82.02 14.42 -73.50
C VAL A 91 83.45 13.86 -73.16
N ASP A 92 84.51 14.64 -73.47
CA ASP A 92 86.00 14.42 -73.44
C ASP A 92 86.79 14.89 -72.18
N TYR A 93 88.12 14.60 -72.07
CA TYR A 93 89.25 15.51 -71.60
C TYR A 93 90.73 14.95 -71.72
N THR A 94 91.64 15.70 -72.42
CA THR A 94 93.08 16.18 -72.24
C THR A 94 94.27 15.36 -71.59
N ALA A 95 95.61 15.62 -71.72
CA ALA A 95 96.63 16.23 -72.65
C ALA A 95 98.10 16.26 -72.04
N LYS A 96 99.17 16.47 -72.89
CA LYS A 96 100.59 17.05 -72.69
C LYS A 96 101.76 16.22 -72.09
N GLU A 97 103.09 16.41 -72.33
CA GLU A 97 104.06 17.08 -73.27
C GLU A 97 105.52 16.71 -72.79
N GLU A 98 106.58 16.79 -73.63
CA GLU A 98 107.92 17.44 -73.34
C GLU A 98 109.11 17.05 -74.29
N GLU A 99 110.02 18.03 -74.49
CA GLU A 99 111.19 18.14 -75.40
C GLU A 99 112.54 17.73 -74.75
N ILE A 100 113.64 17.64 -75.55
CA ILE A 100 115.02 18.17 -75.27
C ILE A 100 116.04 17.79 -76.38
N GLU A 101 117.05 18.65 -76.51
CA GLU A 101 117.90 19.07 -77.64
C GLU A 101 119.21 18.30 -77.99
N LYS A 102 119.61 18.47 -79.26
CA LYS A 102 120.94 18.75 -79.92
C LYS A 102 122.20 17.92 -79.60
N VAL A 103 122.75 17.27 -80.66
CA VAL A 103 124.19 17.02 -80.88
C VAL A 103 124.53 17.26 -82.37
N ASP A 104 125.73 17.84 -82.60
CA ASP A 104 126.25 18.55 -83.79
C ASP A 104 126.13 17.86 -85.18
N LEU A 105 125.57 18.59 -86.16
CA LEU A 105 125.42 18.26 -87.59
C LEU A 105 126.38 19.06 -88.49
N LYS A 106 127.56 19.45 -87.99
CA LYS A 106 128.42 20.50 -88.60
C LYS A 106 129.05 20.18 -89.96
N GLU A 107 129.03 18.93 -90.44
CA GLU A 107 129.48 18.62 -91.80
C GLU A 107 128.37 18.79 -92.85
N ILE A 108 127.09 18.76 -92.46
CA ILE A 108 125.96 18.89 -93.38
C ILE A 108 125.61 20.37 -93.54
N PRO A 109 125.54 20.93 -94.76
CA PRO A 109 125.08 22.30 -94.96
C PRO A 109 123.69 22.52 -94.34
N GLU A 110 123.56 23.52 -93.46
CA GLU A 110 122.32 23.83 -92.71
C GLU A 110 121.09 24.08 -93.59
N LEU A 111 121.28 24.24 -94.91
CA LEU A 111 120.21 24.31 -95.91
C LEU A 111 119.33 23.05 -95.95
N PHE A 112 119.89 21.85 -95.66
CA PHE A 112 119.12 20.59 -95.65
C PHE A 112 118.33 20.35 -94.36
N LEU A 113 118.64 21.10 -93.28
CA LEU A 113 117.98 20.96 -91.98
C LEU A 113 116.82 21.96 -91.80
N LYS A 114 116.56 22.82 -92.80
CA LYS A 114 115.43 23.74 -92.77
C LYS A 114 114.14 23.06 -93.28
N PRO A 115 113.00 23.23 -92.58
CA PRO A 115 111.74 22.58 -92.94
C PRO A 115 111.11 23.06 -94.26
N ASP A 116 111.62 24.15 -94.86
CA ASP A 116 111.05 24.80 -96.06
C ASP A 116 111.90 24.61 -97.35
N PHE A 117 112.65 23.50 -97.47
CA PHE A 117 113.46 23.21 -98.66
C PHE A 117 112.59 22.85 -99.89
N LYS A 118 112.53 23.75 -100.88
CA LYS A 118 111.83 23.54 -102.17
C LYS A 118 112.79 23.73 -103.35
N LEU A 119 113.01 22.65 -104.10
CA LEU A 119 113.90 22.57 -105.29
C LEU A 119 113.41 23.35 -106.53
N VAL A 120 112.37 24.18 -106.39
CA VAL A 120 111.68 24.84 -107.51
C VAL A 120 112.22 26.26 -107.77
N ASP A 121 112.93 26.87 -106.83
CA ASP A 121 113.51 28.22 -107.00
C ASP A 121 114.80 28.21 -107.82
N SER A 122 114.76 28.90 -108.97
CA SER A 122 115.87 29.04 -109.93
C SER A 122 117.16 29.64 -109.33
N GLY A 123 117.08 30.35 -108.19
CA GLY A 123 118.23 30.93 -107.49
C GLY A 123 118.94 29.98 -106.50
N ILE A 124 118.21 29.02 -105.93
CA ILE A 124 118.80 27.98 -105.06
C ILE A 124 119.45 26.91 -105.93
N PHE A 125 118.82 26.61 -107.07
CA PHE A 125 119.37 25.68 -108.05
C PHE A 125 120.66 26.20 -108.70
N SER A 126 120.76 27.49 -109.03
CA SER A 126 121.97 28.09 -109.61
C SER A 126 123.11 28.31 -108.61
N THR A 127 122.81 28.36 -107.31
CA THR A 127 123.83 28.39 -106.25
C THR A 127 124.33 27.00 -105.87
N LEU A 128 123.48 25.97 -105.99
CA LEU A 128 123.88 24.56 -105.93
C LEU A 128 124.69 24.12 -107.16
N PHE A 129 124.42 24.69 -108.34
CA PHE A 129 125.17 24.50 -109.58
C PHE A 129 125.87 25.81 -110.01
N ARG A 130 126.99 26.17 -109.35
CA ARG A 130 127.77 27.42 -109.58
C ARG A 130 127.91 27.81 -111.07
N ASN A 131 127.36 28.99 -111.40
CA ASN A 131 127.53 29.88 -112.57
C ASN A 131 127.70 29.28 -113.97
N GLY A 132 126.75 29.63 -114.85
CA GLY A 132 126.76 29.28 -116.27
C GLY A 132 127.97 29.83 -117.02
N GLU A 133 128.77 28.94 -117.57
CA GLU A 133 128.91 28.72 -119.02
C GLU A 133 129.63 27.38 -119.24
N LYS A 134 128.92 26.43 -119.87
CA LYS A 134 129.35 25.12 -120.42
C LYS A 134 130.42 24.34 -119.64
N CYS A 135 129.99 23.33 -118.86
CA CYS A 135 130.88 22.23 -118.49
C CYS A 135 130.15 20.88 -118.28
N SER A 136 130.93 19.80 -118.37
CA SER A 136 130.56 18.42 -118.76
C SER A 136 130.35 17.48 -117.56
N LYS A 137 129.90 16.24 -117.84
CA LYS A 137 129.36 15.18 -116.93
C LYS A 137 130.17 14.77 -115.67
N SER A 138 131.32 15.36 -115.38
CA SER A 138 132.18 14.95 -114.25
C SER A 138 131.69 15.49 -112.89
N SER A 139 131.08 16.67 -112.85
CA SER A 139 130.73 17.36 -111.60
C SER A 139 129.53 16.77 -110.83
N THR A 140 128.82 15.79 -111.39
CA THR A 140 127.63 15.20 -110.74
C THR A 140 127.95 14.00 -109.84
N SER A 141 129.10 13.35 -109.99
CA SER A 141 129.46 12.16 -109.19
C SER A 141 129.88 12.53 -107.77
N GLU A 142 130.63 13.62 -107.61
CA GLU A 142 131.18 14.06 -106.32
C GLU A 142 130.05 14.45 -105.33
N LEU A 143 128.96 15.04 -105.83
CA LEU A 143 127.82 15.44 -105.00
C LEU A 143 126.99 14.26 -104.44
N ILE A 144 127.02 13.09 -105.10
CA ILE A 144 126.24 11.92 -104.68
C ILE A 144 126.95 11.17 -103.53
N GLU A 145 128.28 11.13 -103.54
CA GLU A 145 129.06 10.54 -102.45
C GLU A 145 128.88 11.31 -101.14
N ASP A 146 128.90 12.65 -101.21
CA ASP A 146 128.71 13.49 -100.02
C ASP A 146 127.33 13.28 -99.36
N LEU A 147 126.27 13.12 -100.16
CA LEU A 147 124.92 12.86 -99.65
C LEU A 147 124.78 11.49 -98.98
N SER A 148 125.45 10.46 -99.48
CA SER A 148 125.42 9.13 -98.84
C SER A 148 126.11 9.14 -97.48
N ARG A 149 127.24 9.84 -97.36
CA ARG A 149 127.96 9.98 -96.08
C ARG A 149 127.09 10.60 -94.98
N TYR A 150 126.20 11.52 -95.34
CA TYR A 150 125.32 12.18 -94.37
C TYR A 150 124.21 11.27 -93.83
N LEU A 151 123.74 10.30 -94.61
CA LEU A 151 122.63 9.42 -94.23
C LEU A 151 123.07 8.40 -93.17
N ASP A 152 124.26 7.82 -93.33
CA ASP A 152 124.83 6.85 -92.38
C ASP A 152 125.04 7.44 -90.97
N ILE A 153 125.42 8.73 -90.90
CA ILE A 153 125.63 9.44 -89.63
C ILE A 153 124.31 9.54 -88.84
N VAL A 154 123.17 9.73 -89.52
CA VAL A 154 121.86 9.86 -88.87
C VAL A 154 121.38 8.52 -88.32
N GLU A 155 121.52 7.44 -89.09
CA GLU A 155 121.05 6.11 -88.68
C GLU A 155 121.75 5.60 -87.41
N MET A 156 123.08 5.78 -87.33
CA MET A 156 123.86 5.36 -86.16
C MET A 156 123.40 6.06 -84.87
N GLN A 157 122.98 7.32 -84.96
CA GLN A 157 122.56 8.09 -83.78
C GLN A 157 121.18 7.69 -83.24
N ILE A 158 120.23 7.36 -84.12
CA ILE A 158 118.89 6.93 -83.70
C ILE A 158 118.97 5.60 -82.92
N ALA A 159 119.75 4.64 -83.41
CA ALA A 159 119.90 3.34 -82.76
C ALA A 159 120.43 3.45 -81.31
N LYS A 160 121.36 4.38 -81.07
CA LYS A 160 121.97 4.56 -79.74
C LYS A 160 120.97 5.11 -78.71
N HIS A 161 120.14 6.07 -79.09
CA HIS A 161 119.19 6.71 -78.17
C HIS A 161 118.04 5.78 -77.74
N VAL A 162 117.57 4.92 -78.64
CA VAL A 162 116.52 3.93 -78.33
C VAL A 162 116.99 2.90 -77.31
N SER A 163 118.25 2.47 -77.40
CA SER A 163 118.79 1.46 -76.48
C SER A 163 118.82 1.93 -75.01
N GLN A 164 119.23 3.17 -74.76
CA GLN A 164 119.48 3.68 -73.41
C GLN A 164 118.22 3.96 -72.59
N LYS A 165 117.08 4.24 -73.23
CA LYS A 165 115.84 4.66 -72.53
C LYS A 165 114.83 3.53 -72.27
N SER A 166 115.06 2.31 -72.76
CA SER A 166 114.06 1.23 -72.71
C SER A 166 113.89 0.57 -71.32
N GLU A 167 114.95 0.44 -70.51
CA GLU A 167 114.92 -0.31 -69.25
C GLU A 167 114.13 0.42 -68.13
N ALA A 168 114.29 1.74 -68.02
CA ALA A 168 113.58 2.57 -67.03
C ALA A 168 112.05 2.59 -67.25
N PHE A 169 111.60 2.39 -68.48
CA PHE A 169 110.19 2.34 -68.84
C PHE A 169 109.50 1.08 -68.30
N PHE A 170 110.15 -0.08 -68.36
CA PHE A 170 109.54 -1.34 -67.90
C PHE A 170 109.46 -1.44 -66.36
N HIS A 171 110.41 -0.83 -65.64
CA HIS A 171 110.34 -0.75 -64.18
C HIS A 171 109.20 0.15 -63.68
N THR A 172 108.95 1.28 -64.34
CA THR A 172 107.81 2.13 -64.00
C THR A 172 106.48 1.43 -64.32
N MET A 173 106.39 0.72 -65.45
CA MET A 173 105.21 -0.06 -65.85
C MET A 173 104.82 -1.11 -64.78
N THR A 174 105.78 -1.93 -64.34
CA THR A 174 105.52 -2.96 -63.32
C THR A 174 105.11 -2.38 -61.97
N SER A 175 105.72 -1.26 -61.55
CA SER A 175 105.32 -0.57 -60.31
C SER A 175 103.88 -0.04 -60.38
N HIS A 176 103.47 0.49 -61.53
CA HIS A 176 102.13 1.01 -61.75
C HIS A 176 101.07 -0.09 -61.65
N ASP A 177 101.35 -1.26 -62.22
CA ASP A 177 100.46 -2.42 -62.15
C ASP A 177 100.26 -2.89 -60.69
N THR A 178 101.33 -2.94 -59.89
CA THR A 178 101.21 -3.34 -58.47
C THR A 178 100.39 -2.34 -57.63
N ILE A 179 100.49 -1.04 -57.91
CA ILE A 179 99.71 -0.01 -57.22
C ILE A 179 98.24 -0.10 -57.65
N MET A 180 97.97 -0.30 -58.94
CA MET A 180 96.61 -0.53 -59.44
C MET A 180 95.97 -1.75 -58.77
N GLU A 181 96.71 -2.84 -58.57
CA GLU A 181 96.19 -4.02 -57.89
C GLU A 181 95.87 -3.75 -56.41
N LYS A 182 96.75 -3.07 -55.67
CA LYS A 182 96.50 -2.69 -54.27
C LYS A 182 95.33 -1.72 -54.14
N MET A 183 95.22 -0.72 -55.03
CA MET A 183 94.11 0.23 -55.08
C MET A 183 92.78 -0.47 -55.34
N LYS A 184 92.78 -1.48 -56.22
CA LYS A 184 91.60 -2.30 -56.49
C LYS A 184 91.16 -3.09 -55.25
N ASN A 185 92.11 -3.62 -54.49
CA ASN A 185 91.82 -4.38 -53.27
C ASN A 185 91.33 -3.48 -52.12
N THR A 186 91.92 -2.31 -51.91
CA THR A 186 91.44 -1.36 -50.89
C THR A 186 90.05 -0.82 -51.23
N CYS A 187 89.77 -0.51 -52.50
CA CYS A 187 88.43 -0.12 -52.93
C CYS A 187 87.37 -1.20 -52.63
N LYS A 188 87.71 -2.49 -52.82
CA LYS A 188 86.81 -3.61 -52.48
C LYS A 188 86.53 -3.68 -50.97
N GLU A 189 87.56 -3.56 -50.12
CA GLU A 189 87.37 -3.61 -48.67
C GLU A 189 86.61 -2.39 -48.14
N VAL A 190 86.82 -1.19 -48.69
CA VAL A 190 86.03 0.01 -48.34
C VAL A 190 84.56 -0.16 -48.74
N HIS A 191 84.27 -0.74 -49.90
CA HIS A 191 82.88 -1.04 -50.30
C HIS A 191 82.25 -2.06 -49.36
N LYS A 192 82.99 -3.11 -48.98
CA LYS A 192 82.54 -4.12 -48.02
C LYS A 192 82.27 -3.53 -46.63
N LEU A 193 83.13 -2.62 -46.16
CA LEU A 193 82.97 -1.92 -44.89
C LEU A 193 81.76 -0.98 -44.92
N ARG A 194 81.60 -0.17 -45.98
CA ARG A 194 80.42 0.69 -46.15
C ARG A 194 79.13 -0.11 -46.22
N GLY A 195 79.14 -1.26 -46.90
CA GLY A 195 77.99 -2.17 -46.92
C GLY A 195 77.66 -2.75 -45.54
N LYS A 196 78.67 -3.12 -44.74
CA LYS A 196 78.46 -3.54 -43.35
C LYS A 196 77.92 -2.41 -42.48
N LEU A 197 78.45 -1.19 -42.61
CA LEU A 197 77.99 -0.03 -41.85
C LEU A 197 76.55 0.34 -42.18
N GLN A 198 76.16 0.28 -43.46
CA GLN A 198 74.76 0.47 -43.87
C GLN A 198 73.83 -0.60 -43.28
N LYS A 199 74.26 -1.87 -43.24
CA LYS A 199 73.48 -2.93 -42.58
C LYS A 199 73.32 -2.69 -41.08
N VAL A 200 74.36 -2.21 -40.42
CA VAL A 200 74.32 -1.89 -38.98
C VAL A 200 73.42 -0.68 -38.70
N ASP A 201 73.49 0.38 -39.52
CA ASP A 201 72.58 1.54 -39.44
C ASP A 201 71.11 1.13 -39.62
N GLN A 202 70.86 0.24 -40.58
CA GLN A 202 69.51 -0.26 -40.83
C GLN A 202 68.98 -1.10 -39.65
N LEU A 203 69.77 -2.04 -39.14
CA LEU A 203 69.36 -2.95 -38.06
C LEU A 203 69.30 -2.30 -36.67
N LEU A 204 70.20 -1.36 -36.35
CA LEU A 204 70.28 -0.77 -35.00
C LEU A 204 69.49 0.52 -34.85
N ALA A 205 69.34 1.33 -35.90
CA ALA A 205 68.67 2.63 -35.80
C ALA A 205 67.28 2.61 -36.46
N LYS A 206 67.18 2.24 -37.74
CA LYS A 206 65.93 2.39 -38.50
C LYS A 206 64.88 1.35 -38.11
N ASP A 207 65.24 0.09 -38.03
CA ASP A 207 64.29 -1.00 -37.74
C ASP A 207 63.69 -0.89 -36.31
N PRO A 208 64.46 -0.59 -35.25
CA PRO A 208 63.90 -0.42 -33.91
C PRO A 208 63.02 0.83 -33.77
N LEU A 209 63.38 1.95 -34.41
CA LEU A 209 62.53 3.15 -34.43
C LEU A 209 61.22 2.87 -35.17
N TYR A 210 61.26 2.11 -36.27
CA TYR A 210 60.07 1.67 -36.97
C TYR A 210 59.20 0.73 -36.12
N LEU A 211 59.80 -0.21 -35.37
CA LEU A 211 59.10 -1.09 -34.43
C LEU A 211 58.43 -0.31 -33.29
N ILE A 212 59.08 0.72 -32.74
CA ILE A 212 58.47 1.60 -31.73
C ILE A 212 57.29 2.38 -32.32
N GLY A 213 57.45 2.90 -33.54
CA GLY A 213 56.36 3.55 -34.29
C GLY A 213 55.16 2.63 -34.51
N LEU A 214 55.41 1.38 -34.95
CA LEU A 214 54.38 0.35 -35.11
C LEU A 214 53.70 -0.01 -33.78
N ARG A 215 54.45 -0.14 -32.67
CA ARG A 215 53.87 -0.41 -31.35
C ARG A 215 52.97 0.73 -30.89
N ARG A 216 53.37 1.99 -31.10
CA ARG A 216 52.53 3.15 -30.79
C ARG A 216 51.26 3.17 -31.64
N ASN A 217 51.38 2.86 -32.94
CA ASN A 217 50.21 2.74 -33.82
C ASN A 217 49.28 1.60 -33.39
N CYS A 218 49.82 0.46 -32.97
CA CYS A 218 49.02 -0.65 -32.44
C CYS A 218 48.26 -0.25 -31.17
N VAL A 219 48.91 0.43 -30.21
CA VAL A 219 48.26 0.94 -29.00
C VAL A 219 47.16 1.95 -29.34
N ASN A 220 47.43 2.87 -30.26
CA ASN A 220 46.44 3.84 -30.74
C ASN A 220 45.24 3.13 -31.40
N GLN A 221 45.49 2.15 -32.27
CA GLN A 221 44.44 1.36 -32.93
C GLN A 221 43.60 0.57 -31.92
N ILE A 222 44.22 -0.02 -30.89
CA ILE A 222 43.49 -0.71 -29.81
C ILE A 222 42.63 0.28 -29.03
N SER A 223 43.13 1.47 -28.71
CA SER A 223 42.34 2.50 -28.02
C SER A 223 41.14 2.96 -28.84
N VAL A 224 41.30 3.12 -30.15
CA VAL A 224 40.23 3.48 -31.08
C VAL A 224 39.22 2.34 -31.20
N PHE A 225 39.69 1.10 -31.30
CA PHE A 225 38.83 -0.08 -31.34
C PHE A 225 38.00 -0.22 -30.07
N ASN A 226 38.59 -0.01 -28.89
CA ASN A 226 37.86 -0.06 -27.61
C ASN A 226 36.78 1.03 -27.54
N LYS A 227 37.08 2.26 -27.98
CA LYS A 227 36.07 3.33 -28.07
C LYS A 227 34.95 3.00 -29.07
N LEU A 228 35.28 2.44 -30.24
CA LEU A 228 34.28 2.00 -31.21
C LEU A 228 33.41 0.85 -30.68
N LYS A 229 33.99 -0.09 -29.93
CA LYS A 229 33.26 -1.16 -29.26
C LYS A 229 32.27 -0.61 -28.23
N LEU A 230 32.68 0.37 -27.43
CA LEU A 230 31.80 1.08 -26.49
C LEU A 230 30.66 1.82 -27.22
N MET A 231 30.97 2.50 -28.33
CA MET A 231 29.93 3.13 -29.16
C MET A 231 28.96 2.11 -29.76
N SER A 232 29.45 0.93 -30.14
CA SER A 232 28.59 -0.18 -30.60
C SER A 232 27.70 -0.70 -29.47
N THR A 233 28.20 -0.84 -28.24
CA THR A 233 27.37 -1.25 -27.10
C THR A 233 26.29 -0.22 -26.78
N VAL A 234 26.62 1.06 -26.90
CA VAL A 234 25.69 2.18 -26.71
C VAL A 234 24.60 2.17 -27.78
N LEU A 235 24.90 1.89 -29.06
CA LEU A 235 23.87 1.74 -30.09
C LEU A 235 23.00 0.49 -29.89
N GLN A 236 23.55 -0.60 -29.34
CA GLN A 236 22.81 -1.83 -29.04
C GLN A 236 21.87 -1.70 -27.83
N THR A 237 22.02 -0.66 -27.00
CA THR A 237 21.16 -0.50 -25.81
C THR A 237 19.74 -0.09 -26.17
N GLN A 238 19.53 0.67 -27.25
CA GLN A 238 18.19 1.08 -27.67
C GLN A 238 17.28 -0.12 -28.05
N PRO A 239 17.68 -1.05 -28.94
CA PRO A 239 16.90 -2.26 -29.21
C PRO A 239 16.70 -3.14 -27.97
N ASN A 240 17.70 -3.23 -27.10
CA ASN A 240 17.61 -4.03 -25.87
C ASN A 240 16.60 -3.43 -24.89
N ILE A 241 16.53 -2.10 -24.73
CA ILE A 241 15.51 -1.45 -23.90
C ILE A 241 14.11 -1.76 -24.47
N GLN A 242 13.93 -1.72 -25.79
CA GLN A 242 12.65 -2.03 -26.42
C GLN A 242 12.22 -3.49 -26.18
N LEU A 243 13.17 -4.43 -26.24
CA LEU A 243 12.91 -5.85 -25.95
C LEU A 243 12.52 -6.03 -24.48
N LEU A 244 13.25 -5.41 -23.55
CA LEU A 244 12.97 -5.47 -22.12
C LEU A 244 11.61 -4.85 -21.75
N LEU A 245 11.21 -3.78 -22.44
CA LEU A 245 9.87 -3.19 -22.28
C LEU A 245 8.77 -4.10 -22.82
N SER A 246 9.03 -4.87 -23.89
CA SER A 246 8.07 -5.86 -24.38
C SER A 246 7.93 -7.08 -23.47
N SER A 247 8.94 -7.36 -22.64
CA SER A 247 8.93 -8.44 -21.64
C SER A 247 8.55 -7.96 -20.23
N SER A 248 8.04 -6.73 -20.07
CA SER A 248 7.65 -6.12 -18.79
C SER A 248 8.75 -6.10 -17.71
N ASP A 249 10.02 -6.14 -18.11
CA ASP A 249 11.17 -6.04 -17.20
C ASP A 249 11.69 -4.61 -17.15
N TYR A 250 11.00 -3.80 -16.34
CA TYR A 250 11.30 -2.40 -16.16
C TYR A 250 12.58 -2.17 -15.34
N VAL A 251 12.91 -3.10 -14.43
CA VAL A 251 14.07 -2.99 -13.55
C VAL A 251 15.36 -3.09 -14.35
N SER A 252 15.46 -4.13 -15.19
CA SER A 252 16.61 -4.33 -16.08
C SER A 252 16.74 -3.19 -17.10
N ALA A 253 15.62 -2.68 -17.63
CA ALA A 253 15.62 -1.56 -18.55
C ALA A 253 16.15 -0.26 -17.90
N LEU A 254 15.71 0.06 -16.68
CA LEU A 254 16.17 1.23 -15.92
C LEU A 254 17.66 1.12 -15.54
N GLU A 255 18.13 -0.07 -15.20
CA GLU A 255 19.54 -0.31 -14.87
C GLU A 255 20.45 -0.17 -16.10
N LEU A 256 19.99 -0.64 -17.25
CA LEU A 256 20.68 -0.48 -18.53
C LEU A 256 20.72 0.99 -18.96
N ILE A 257 19.66 1.77 -18.70
CA ILE A 257 19.65 3.23 -18.89
C ILE A 257 20.64 3.93 -17.94
N ALA A 258 20.67 3.55 -16.66
CA ALA A 258 21.61 4.14 -15.69
C ALA A 258 23.07 3.82 -16.06
N ASN A 259 23.34 2.57 -16.46
CA ASN A 259 24.68 2.14 -16.89
C ASN A 259 25.11 2.84 -18.17
N THR A 260 24.22 3.02 -19.16
CA THR A 260 24.54 3.78 -20.37
C THR A 260 24.80 5.25 -20.09
N GLN A 261 24.05 5.89 -19.19
CA GLN A 261 24.33 7.26 -18.75
C GLN A 261 25.68 7.38 -18.05
N LYS A 262 26.05 6.43 -17.18
CA LYS A 262 27.37 6.39 -16.53
C LYS A 262 28.52 6.20 -17.54
N VAL A 263 28.35 5.28 -18.51
CA VAL A 263 29.35 5.03 -19.57
C VAL A 263 29.51 6.27 -20.46
N LEU A 264 28.43 6.97 -20.79
CA LEU A 264 28.47 8.23 -21.55
C LEU A 264 29.20 9.34 -20.79
N ALA A 265 28.97 9.47 -19.48
CA ALA A 265 29.58 10.51 -18.64
C ALA A 265 31.08 10.30 -18.42
N ASN A 266 31.53 9.05 -18.25
CA ASN A 266 32.92 8.75 -17.88
C ASN A 266 33.82 8.47 -19.09
N GLU A 267 33.40 7.62 -20.04
CA GLU A 267 34.31 7.05 -21.06
C GLU A 267 34.18 7.73 -22.44
N LEU A 268 33.05 8.37 -22.72
CA LEU A 268 32.72 8.99 -24.01
C LEU A 268 32.64 10.53 -23.95
N ALA A 269 33.12 11.15 -22.88
CA ALA A 269 33.17 12.60 -22.73
C ALA A 269 33.99 13.23 -23.87
N GLY A 270 33.33 14.03 -24.72
CA GLY A 270 33.95 14.75 -25.85
C GLY A 270 33.56 14.24 -27.24
N VAL A 271 32.80 13.14 -27.37
CA VAL A 271 32.28 12.68 -28.66
C VAL A 271 31.03 13.48 -29.04
N THR A 272 31.14 14.37 -30.03
CA THR A 272 30.08 15.29 -30.45
C THR A 272 28.83 14.59 -31.00
N SER A 273 28.97 13.41 -31.60
CA SER A 273 27.84 12.64 -32.16
C SER A 273 26.86 12.08 -31.11
N LEU A 274 27.25 12.02 -29.84
CA LEU A 274 26.43 11.45 -28.75
C LEU A 274 25.89 12.52 -27.78
N ARG A 275 26.01 13.81 -28.11
CA ARG A 275 25.62 14.92 -27.23
C ARG A 275 24.13 14.91 -26.87
N TYR A 276 23.26 14.52 -27.80
CA TYR A 276 21.80 14.51 -27.60
C TYR A 276 21.29 13.22 -26.95
N LEU A 277 22.16 12.21 -26.81
CA LEU A 277 21.77 10.91 -26.30
C LEU A 277 21.35 10.92 -24.81
N PRO A 278 22.04 11.64 -23.91
CA PRO A 278 21.58 11.75 -22.51
C PRO A 278 20.19 12.35 -22.39
N GLN A 279 19.83 13.31 -23.26
CA GLN A 279 18.50 13.90 -23.29
C GLN A 279 17.45 12.89 -23.76
N GLN A 280 17.77 12.08 -24.77
CA GLN A 280 16.92 10.99 -25.24
C GLN A 280 16.73 9.90 -24.19
N LEU A 281 17.79 9.49 -23.47
CA LEU A 281 17.70 8.55 -22.36
C LEU A 281 16.80 9.10 -21.24
N LYS A 282 16.83 10.42 -20.99
CA LYS A 282 15.94 11.08 -20.02
C LYS A 282 14.48 11.12 -20.49
N GLU A 283 14.23 11.25 -21.79
CA GLU A 283 12.87 11.14 -22.36
C GLU A 283 12.35 9.69 -22.31
N MET A 284 13.20 8.70 -22.60
CA MET A 284 12.85 7.29 -22.43
C MET A 284 12.54 6.96 -20.97
N LEU A 285 13.31 7.49 -20.02
CA LEU A 285 13.03 7.35 -18.60
C LEU A 285 11.62 7.90 -18.27
N LYS A 286 11.31 9.15 -18.65
CA LYS A 286 9.96 9.73 -18.45
C LYS A 286 8.83 8.94 -19.10
N LEU A 287 9.09 8.27 -20.21
CA LEU A 287 8.09 7.42 -20.87
C LEU A 287 7.89 6.12 -20.11
N ILE A 288 8.97 5.51 -19.62
CA ILE A 288 8.91 4.35 -18.73
C ILE A 288 8.14 4.70 -17.46
N ASP A 289 8.35 5.89 -16.87
CA ASP A 289 7.60 6.35 -15.68
C ASP A 289 6.08 6.37 -15.95
N LYS A 290 5.66 6.92 -17.10
CA LYS A 290 4.26 6.97 -17.51
C LYS A 290 3.70 5.57 -17.77
N MET A 291 4.47 4.71 -18.42
CA MET A 291 4.06 3.33 -18.68
C MET A 291 3.87 2.56 -17.37
N LEU A 292 4.84 2.63 -16.45
CA LEU A 292 4.77 2.02 -15.12
C LEU A 292 3.53 2.46 -14.34
N HIS A 293 3.19 3.77 -14.34
CA HIS A 293 1.98 4.26 -13.69
C HIS A 293 0.71 3.69 -14.32
N THR A 294 0.61 3.72 -15.65
CA THR A 294 -0.60 3.21 -16.35
C THR A 294 -0.76 1.69 -16.23
N GLU A 295 0.34 0.94 -16.17
CA GLU A 295 0.27 -0.51 -15.96
C GLU A 295 -0.04 -0.86 -14.53
N PHE A 296 0.48 -0.09 -13.56
CA PHE A 296 0.10 -0.25 -12.16
C PHE A 296 -1.38 0.06 -11.93
N GLU A 297 -1.93 1.11 -12.56
CA GLU A 297 -3.37 1.42 -12.51
C GLU A 297 -4.21 0.27 -13.09
N LYS A 298 -3.82 -0.25 -14.26
CA LYS A 298 -4.51 -1.40 -14.87
C LYS A 298 -4.43 -2.65 -14.01
N TYR A 299 -3.26 -2.92 -13.43
CA TYR A 299 -3.08 -4.04 -12.51
C TYR A 299 -3.94 -3.86 -11.27
N ALA A 300 -3.93 -2.68 -10.64
CA ALA A 300 -4.74 -2.39 -9.45
C ALA A 300 -6.24 -2.56 -9.74
N ALA A 301 -6.73 -2.05 -10.87
CA ALA A 301 -8.11 -2.21 -11.28
C ALA A 301 -8.47 -3.68 -11.58
N ALA A 302 -7.61 -4.40 -12.30
CA ALA A 302 -7.83 -5.81 -12.65
C ALA A 302 -7.77 -6.73 -11.43
N ASP A 303 -6.89 -6.43 -10.48
CA ASP A 303 -6.81 -7.15 -9.22
C ASP A 303 -8.08 -6.84 -8.40
N LEU A 304 -8.33 -5.59 -8.02
CA LEU A 304 -9.37 -5.24 -7.06
C LEU A 304 -10.81 -5.54 -7.54
N HIS A 305 -11.10 -5.51 -8.84
CA HIS A 305 -12.44 -5.78 -9.38
C HIS A 305 -12.69 -7.25 -9.77
N ARG A 306 -11.74 -8.16 -9.51
CA ARG A 306 -11.94 -9.60 -9.77
C ARG A 306 -12.94 -10.20 -8.75
N PRO A 307 -13.87 -11.08 -9.19
CA PRO A 307 -14.83 -11.73 -8.30
C PRO A 307 -14.16 -12.57 -7.20
N ILE A 308 -14.79 -12.54 -6.02
CA ILE A 308 -14.25 -12.88 -4.69
C ILE A 308 -13.94 -14.38 -4.52
N GLU A 309 -14.41 -15.24 -5.43
CA GLU A 309 -14.22 -16.70 -5.34
C GLU A 309 -12.77 -17.17 -5.60
N ASN A 310 -11.93 -16.35 -6.22
CA ASN A 310 -10.57 -16.73 -6.63
C ASN A 310 -9.48 -16.22 -5.67
N CYS A 311 -9.61 -16.49 -4.36
CA CYS A 311 -8.66 -16.05 -3.34
C CYS A 311 -7.30 -16.78 -3.29
N LYS A 312 -7.01 -17.73 -4.19
CA LYS A 312 -5.77 -18.53 -4.10
C LYS A 312 -4.65 -18.10 -5.03
N ASN A 313 -4.94 -17.33 -6.08
CA ASN A 313 -3.92 -16.94 -7.06
C ASN A 313 -3.94 -15.41 -7.20
N SER A 314 -3.14 -14.72 -6.37
CA SER A 314 -2.64 -13.40 -6.73
C SER A 314 -2.02 -13.51 -8.11
N LEU A 315 -2.54 -12.77 -9.10
CA LEU A 315 -1.92 -12.77 -10.41
C LEU A 315 -0.50 -12.18 -10.27
N GLU A 316 0.47 -12.92 -10.79
CA GLU A 316 1.82 -12.44 -11.13
C GLU A 316 2.49 -11.58 -10.05
N THR A 317 2.77 -12.20 -8.89
CA THR A 317 3.64 -11.63 -7.85
C THR A 317 4.91 -11.04 -8.45
N ASP A 318 5.49 -11.72 -9.44
CA ASP A 318 6.73 -11.33 -10.10
C ASP A 318 6.56 -10.07 -10.95
N HIS A 319 5.40 -9.89 -11.59
CA HIS A 319 5.08 -8.69 -12.35
C HIS A 319 4.81 -7.50 -11.44
N LEU A 320 4.09 -7.71 -10.32
CA LEU A 320 3.91 -6.68 -9.29
C LEU A 320 5.23 -6.29 -8.64
N VAL A 321 6.12 -7.26 -8.36
CA VAL A 321 7.47 -7.00 -7.85
C VAL A 321 8.27 -6.14 -8.84
N SER A 322 8.24 -6.46 -10.14
CA SER A 322 8.87 -5.66 -11.20
C SER A 322 8.32 -4.23 -11.27
N LEU A 323 7.00 -4.06 -11.25
CA LEU A 323 6.32 -2.77 -11.26
C LEU A 323 6.64 -1.93 -10.02
N VAL A 324 6.50 -2.53 -8.83
CA VAL A 324 6.72 -1.85 -7.55
C VAL A 324 8.19 -1.48 -7.39
N SER A 325 9.13 -2.37 -7.74
CA SER A 325 10.56 -2.04 -7.71
C SER A 325 10.94 -0.97 -8.74
N GLY A 326 10.34 -0.98 -9.93
CA GLY A 326 10.49 0.09 -10.93
C GLY A 326 9.98 1.45 -10.43
N LEU A 327 8.80 1.49 -9.81
CA LEU A 327 8.19 2.70 -9.23
C LEU A 327 8.95 3.21 -8.00
N LEU A 328 9.45 2.31 -7.15
CA LEU A 328 10.27 2.65 -5.99
C LEU A 328 11.60 3.29 -6.39
N ARG A 329 12.25 2.80 -7.46
CA ARG A 329 13.50 3.39 -7.99
C ARG A 329 13.33 4.82 -8.51
N GLN A 330 12.13 5.19 -8.93
CA GLN A 330 11.82 6.52 -9.48
C GLN A 330 11.32 7.51 -8.41
N ASN A 331 11.23 7.07 -7.15
CA ASN A 331 10.86 7.87 -5.97
C ASN A 331 9.45 8.51 -6.03
N HIS A 332 8.53 7.93 -6.80
CA HIS A 332 7.15 8.40 -6.86
C HIS A 332 6.29 7.67 -5.83
N THR A 333 6.03 8.27 -4.66
CA THR A 333 5.08 7.70 -3.67
C THR A 333 3.59 7.90 -4.04
N GLN A 334 3.30 8.44 -5.23
CA GLN A 334 1.94 8.73 -5.71
C GLN A 334 1.15 7.46 -6.07
N PHE A 335 1.81 6.37 -6.47
CA PHE A 335 1.12 5.10 -6.78
C PHE A 335 0.38 4.53 -5.56
N LEU A 336 0.86 4.78 -4.35
CA LEU A 336 0.20 4.38 -3.10
C LEU A 336 -1.14 5.09 -2.91
N GLU A 337 -1.24 6.35 -3.33
CA GLU A 337 -2.47 7.13 -3.25
C GLU A 337 -3.47 6.73 -4.34
N ILE A 338 -2.99 6.40 -5.54
CA ILE A 338 -3.80 5.80 -6.61
C ILE A 338 -4.36 4.45 -6.14
N TYR A 339 -3.53 3.59 -5.56
CA TYR A 339 -3.96 2.30 -5.00
C TYR A 339 -5.01 2.47 -3.88
N LYS A 340 -4.88 3.53 -3.06
CA LYS A 340 -5.91 3.90 -2.06
C LYS A 340 -7.26 4.16 -2.71
N GLN A 341 -7.27 5.02 -3.72
CA GLN A 341 -8.51 5.44 -4.37
C GLN A 341 -9.16 4.25 -5.07
N GLU A 342 -8.38 3.44 -5.78
CA GLU A 342 -8.88 2.21 -6.41
C GLU A 342 -9.39 1.17 -5.40
N SER A 343 -8.76 1.06 -4.23
CA SER A 343 -9.24 0.18 -3.16
C SER A 343 -10.60 0.66 -2.60
N ILE A 344 -10.79 1.97 -2.47
CA ILE A 344 -12.04 2.58 -1.99
C ILE A 344 -13.16 2.41 -3.04
N THR A 345 -12.86 2.63 -4.32
CA THR A 345 -13.82 2.44 -5.42
C THR A 345 -14.20 0.96 -5.56
N ALA A 346 -13.25 0.03 -5.43
CA ALA A 346 -13.53 -1.41 -5.42
C ALA A 346 -14.42 -1.82 -4.24
N ALA A 347 -14.12 -1.34 -3.02
CA ALA A 347 -14.99 -1.59 -1.87
C ALA A 347 -16.40 -1.00 -2.07
N GLN A 348 -16.51 0.17 -2.69
CA GLN A 348 -17.81 0.81 -2.99
C GLN A 348 -18.59 0.07 -4.07
N THR A 349 -17.94 -0.41 -5.13
CA THR A 349 -18.60 -1.13 -6.24
C THR A 349 -19.07 -2.50 -5.78
N LEU A 350 -18.26 -3.24 -5.01
CA LEU A 350 -18.70 -4.49 -4.40
C LEU A 350 -19.90 -4.29 -3.48
N LEU A 351 -19.87 -3.27 -2.62
CA LEU A 351 -21.00 -2.97 -1.75
C LEU A 351 -22.26 -2.66 -2.57
N LYS A 352 -22.14 -1.87 -3.63
CA LYS A 352 -23.26 -1.56 -4.55
C LYS A 352 -23.76 -2.82 -5.27
N GLN A 353 -22.87 -3.71 -5.70
CA GLN A 353 -23.22 -4.95 -6.35
C GLN A 353 -23.97 -5.88 -5.39
N PHE A 354 -23.49 -6.06 -4.17
CA PHE A 354 -24.19 -6.86 -3.15
C PHE A 354 -25.51 -6.23 -2.72
N MET A 355 -25.59 -4.90 -2.65
CA MET A 355 -26.86 -4.22 -2.41
C MET A 355 -27.84 -4.42 -3.57
N ALA A 356 -27.36 -4.43 -4.82
CA ALA A 356 -28.18 -4.68 -6.00
C ALA A 356 -28.61 -6.16 -6.10
N GLU A 357 -27.73 -7.11 -5.77
CA GLU A 357 -28.01 -8.55 -5.73
C GLU A 357 -29.00 -8.89 -4.61
N ALA A 358 -28.80 -8.31 -3.41
CA ALA A 358 -29.74 -8.45 -2.31
C ALA A 358 -31.09 -7.76 -2.56
N LEU A 359 -31.13 -6.73 -3.43
CA LEU A 359 -32.37 -6.13 -3.92
C LEU A 359 -33.05 -7.00 -4.98
N ALA A 360 -32.30 -7.60 -5.90
CA ALA A 360 -32.82 -8.49 -6.92
C ALA A 360 -33.46 -9.75 -6.29
N ASP A 361 -32.85 -10.31 -5.24
CA ASP A 361 -33.44 -11.42 -4.46
C ASP A 361 -34.76 -11.02 -3.75
N VAL A 362 -35.00 -9.72 -3.52
CA VAL A 362 -36.25 -9.21 -2.93
C VAL A 362 -37.27 -8.81 -4.00
N GLU A 363 -36.82 -8.43 -5.21
CA GLU A 363 -37.69 -8.13 -6.35
C GLU A 363 -38.55 -9.33 -6.78
N ASP A 364 -38.12 -10.57 -6.49
CA ASP A 364 -38.93 -11.78 -6.72
C ASP A 364 -40.12 -11.91 -5.73
N ASP A 365 -40.08 -11.26 -4.55
CA ASP A 365 -41.10 -11.43 -3.49
C ASP A 365 -42.06 -10.22 -3.33
N GLN A 366 -41.74 -9.02 -3.85
CA GLN A 366 -42.63 -7.85 -3.78
C GLN A 366 -42.62 -7.01 -5.06
N GLU A 367 -43.46 -7.36 -6.04
CA GLU A 367 -43.91 -6.47 -7.11
C GLU A 367 -44.74 -5.30 -6.54
N GLN A 368 -44.12 -4.32 -5.90
CA GLN A 368 -44.62 -2.94 -5.81
C GLN A 368 -43.64 -2.07 -5.03
N CYS A 369 -42.81 -1.29 -5.74
CA CYS A 369 -42.62 0.15 -5.51
C CYS A 369 -41.61 0.75 -6.50
N LEU A 370 -42.01 0.92 -7.76
CA LEU A 370 -41.36 1.86 -8.66
C LEU A 370 -41.89 3.28 -8.39
N ARG A 371 -41.15 4.07 -7.61
CA ARG A 371 -41.22 5.54 -7.63
C ARG A 371 -39.82 6.09 -7.85
N GLY A 372 -39.68 6.87 -8.92
CA GLY A 372 -38.43 7.48 -9.36
C GLY A 372 -37.93 8.54 -8.41
N SER A 373 -36.93 8.17 -7.61
CA SER A 373 -35.89 9.05 -7.09
C SER A 373 -34.78 8.13 -6.61
N GLY A 374 -33.56 8.31 -7.11
CA GLY A 374 -32.40 7.42 -6.91
C GLY A 374 -31.88 7.25 -5.47
N GLU A 375 -32.73 7.42 -4.46
CA GLU A 375 -32.55 6.91 -3.11
C GLU A 375 -33.51 5.73 -2.93
N VAL A 376 -33.00 4.53 -3.20
CA VAL A 376 -33.73 3.28 -2.94
C VAL A 376 -33.95 3.19 -1.43
N THR A 377 -35.18 3.50 -1.00
CA THR A 377 -35.64 3.24 0.36
C THR A 377 -35.88 1.74 0.47
N LEU A 378 -34.85 1.06 1.00
CA LEU A 378 -34.72 -0.38 1.18
C LEU A 378 -35.75 -0.95 2.17
N CYS A 379 -36.95 -1.28 1.72
CA CYS A 379 -37.90 -2.03 2.54
C CYS A 379 -37.59 -3.53 2.50
N MET A 380 -36.41 -3.96 2.98
CA MET A 380 -36.03 -5.37 3.05
C MET A 380 -36.63 -6.05 4.30
N ASP A 381 -36.94 -7.34 4.20
CA ASP A 381 -37.25 -8.15 5.38
C ASP A 381 -36.02 -8.31 6.28
N ALA A 382 -36.22 -8.31 7.60
CA ALA A 382 -35.12 -8.26 8.57
C ALA A 382 -34.21 -9.49 8.51
N THR A 383 -34.71 -10.63 8.01
CA THR A 383 -33.92 -11.84 7.81
C THR A 383 -33.03 -11.76 6.56
N HIS A 384 -33.56 -11.18 5.47
CA HIS A 384 -32.85 -10.97 4.22
C HIS A 384 -31.80 -9.86 4.35
N TRP A 385 -32.12 -8.78 5.07
CA TRP A 385 -31.16 -7.73 5.41
C TRP A 385 -29.97 -8.28 6.23
N MET A 386 -30.23 -9.18 7.19
CA MET A 386 -29.16 -9.83 7.97
C MET A 386 -28.29 -10.74 7.12
N LYS A 387 -28.88 -11.50 6.18
CA LYS A 387 -28.11 -12.32 5.23
C LYS A 387 -27.24 -11.43 4.34
N ALA A 388 -27.80 -10.36 3.79
CA ALA A 388 -27.08 -9.38 2.98
C ALA A 388 -25.94 -8.70 3.76
N LEU A 389 -26.16 -8.32 5.03
CA LEU A 389 -25.12 -7.76 5.88
C LEU A 389 -24.01 -8.77 6.17
N SER A 390 -24.36 -10.03 6.44
CA SER A 390 -23.36 -11.08 6.68
C SER A 390 -22.53 -11.38 5.43
N ALA A 391 -23.18 -11.46 4.26
CA ALA A 391 -22.52 -11.66 2.97
C ALA A 391 -21.63 -10.47 2.61
N ALA A 392 -22.11 -9.23 2.81
CA ALA A 392 -21.31 -8.02 2.61
C ALA A 392 -20.12 -7.97 3.56
N SER A 393 -20.28 -8.38 4.82
CA SER A 393 -19.18 -8.42 5.79
C SER A 393 -18.12 -9.46 5.42
N GLU A 394 -18.51 -10.63 4.90
CA GLU A 394 -17.56 -11.66 4.45
C GLU A 394 -16.89 -11.27 3.12
N ALA A 395 -17.62 -10.65 2.20
CA ALA A 395 -17.06 -10.11 0.96
C ALA A 395 -16.02 -9.01 1.22
N LEU A 396 -16.33 -8.07 2.12
CA LEU A 396 -15.38 -7.03 2.54
C LEU A 396 -14.17 -7.63 3.27
N LYS A 397 -14.38 -8.67 4.08
CA LYS A 397 -13.30 -9.40 4.75
C LYS A 397 -12.33 -10.03 3.74
N MET A 398 -12.85 -10.69 2.70
CA MET A 398 -12.06 -11.29 1.63
C MET A 398 -11.30 -10.23 0.81
N LEU A 399 -11.94 -9.09 0.50
CA LEU A 399 -11.27 -7.96 -0.14
C LEU A 399 -10.16 -7.37 0.73
N LEU A 400 -10.40 -7.18 2.04
CA LEU A 400 -9.38 -6.69 2.97
C LEU A 400 -8.21 -7.65 3.10
N GLN A 401 -8.47 -8.97 3.12
CA GLN A 401 -7.43 -10.01 3.08
C GLN A 401 -6.56 -9.88 1.82
N ARG A 402 -7.20 -9.71 0.66
CA ARG A 402 -6.48 -9.54 -0.61
C ARG A 402 -5.63 -8.27 -0.62
N ILE A 403 -6.20 -7.14 -0.21
CA ILE A 403 -5.47 -5.88 -0.08
C ILE A 403 -4.29 -6.04 0.88
N SER A 404 -4.46 -6.75 2.00
CA SER A 404 -3.37 -7.06 2.91
C SER A 404 -2.27 -7.86 2.21
N THR A 405 -2.61 -8.92 1.46
CA THR A 405 -1.58 -9.71 0.74
C THR A 405 -0.81 -8.86 -0.28
N VAL A 406 -1.48 -7.99 -1.03
CA VAL A 406 -0.81 -7.10 -1.99
C VAL A 406 0.07 -6.07 -1.27
N LEU A 407 -0.42 -5.47 -0.18
CA LEU A 407 0.36 -4.56 0.64
C LEU A 407 1.55 -5.26 1.32
N ASP A 408 1.42 -6.54 1.68
CA ASP A 408 2.51 -7.34 2.24
C ASP A 408 3.56 -7.68 1.19
N VAL A 409 3.17 -7.99 -0.06
CA VAL A 409 4.13 -8.11 -1.18
C VAL A 409 4.81 -6.77 -1.46
N ILE A 410 4.09 -5.64 -1.37
CA ILE A 410 4.69 -4.29 -1.49
C ILE A 410 5.66 -4.02 -0.32
N ARG A 411 5.38 -4.51 0.88
CA ARG A 411 6.30 -4.43 2.03
C ARG A 411 7.54 -5.30 1.80
N GLU A 412 7.37 -6.55 1.38
CA GLU A 412 8.47 -7.49 1.15
C GLU A 412 9.39 -7.03 0.01
N THR A 413 8.84 -6.42 -1.03
CA THR A 413 9.61 -5.79 -2.11
C THR A 413 10.34 -4.53 -1.66
N ALA A 414 9.70 -3.70 -0.81
CA ALA A 414 10.36 -2.56 -0.17
C ALA A 414 11.45 -3.00 0.82
N ASP A 415 11.28 -4.11 1.54
CA ASP A 415 12.30 -4.68 2.43
C ASP A 415 13.47 -5.26 1.61
N SER A 416 13.19 -5.97 0.52
CA SER A 416 14.21 -6.54 -0.39
C SER A 416 15.06 -5.48 -1.09
N SER A 417 14.51 -4.29 -1.29
CA SER A 417 15.22 -3.14 -1.86
C SER A 417 16.16 -2.43 -0.86
N VAL A 418 16.10 -2.78 0.43
CA VAL A 418 16.99 -2.31 1.48
C VAL A 418 17.98 -3.42 1.85
N VAL A 419 19.27 -3.21 1.60
CA VAL A 419 20.31 -4.17 2.02
C VAL A 419 20.33 -4.25 3.55
N THR A 420 19.96 -5.41 4.10
CA THR A 420 20.30 -5.80 5.47
C THR A 420 21.80 -6.03 5.56
N SER A 421 22.42 -5.37 6.54
CA SER A 421 23.83 -5.56 6.86
C SER A 421 23.99 -6.91 7.56
N SER A 422 24.21 -7.97 6.80
CA SER A 422 24.71 -9.24 7.32
C SER A 422 25.69 -9.86 6.34
N THR A 423 26.97 -9.61 6.65
CA THR A 423 28.17 -10.42 6.35
C THR A 423 28.08 -11.41 5.18
N ASP A 424 28.58 -11.01 4.02
CA ASP A 424 29.68 -11.74 3.40
C ASP A 424 30.50 -10.82 2.49
N LYS A 425 31.74 -10.62 2.90
CA LYS A 425 32.78 -10.02 2.05
C LYS A 425 33.13 -11.08 1.01
N ILE A 426 32.77 -10.84 -0.24
CA ILE A 426 33.50 -11.11 -1.50
C ILE A 426 32.44 -11.14 -2.61
N ASN A 427 32.11 -9.96 -3.12
CA ASN A 427 31.99 -9.67 -4.56
C ASN A 427 31.44 -8.25 -4.72
N ASN A 428 32.31 -7.34 -5.17
CA ASN A 428 31.90 -6.07 -5.73
C ASN A 428 31.17 -6.32 -7.06
N SER A 429 29.90 -6.69 -7.00
CA SER A 429 28.93 -6.45 -8.06
C SER A 429 28.00 -5.33 -7.59
N PHE A 430 28.38 -4.10 -7.92
CA PHE A 430 27.51 -3.07 -8.51
C PHE A 430 26.00 -3.11 -8.21
N VAL A 431 25.56 -3.23 -6.96
CA VAL A 431 24.17 -3.02 -6.55
C VAL A 431 24.12 -1.73 -5.74
N ASP A 432 24.01 -0.61 -6.46
CA ASP A 432 23.82 0.72 -5.85
C ASP A 432 22.49 0.75 -5.08
N ARG A 433 22.59 0.78 -3.75
CA ARG A 433 21.66 1.34 -2.76
C ARG A 433 20.39 2.01 -3.35
N PHE A 434 19.26 1.31 -3.41
CA PHE A 434 18.06 1.81 -4.09
C PHE A 434 17.08 2.65 -3.23
N LEU A 435 17.14 2.59 -1.88
CA LEU A 435 16.28 3.38 -0.98
C LEU A 435 17.04 3.86 0.27
N SER A 436 16.76 5.09 0.71
CA SER A 436 17.20 5.59 2.02
C SER A 436 16.42 4.92 3.16
N LEU A 437 17.08 4.71 4.31
CA LEU A 437 16.47 4.16 5.53
C LEU A 437 15.27 5.00 6.02
N GLU A 438 15.23 6.29 5.68
CA GLU A 438 14.13 7.22 5.99
C GLU A 438 12.95 7.08 5.00
N GLU A 439 13.24 6.88 3.71
CA GLU A 439 12.24 6.66 2.67
C GLU A 439 11.51 5.33 2.87
N HIS A 440 12.27 4.29 3.27
CA HIS A 440 11.71 2.99 3.64
C HIS A 440 10.76 3.10 4.84
N LYS A 441 11.14 3.84 5.89
CA LYS A 441 10.25 4.10 7.04
C LYS A 441 9.00 4.90 6.64
N ASN A 442 9.14 5.87 5.73
CA ASN A 442 8.02 6.66 5.23
C ASN A 442 7.04 5.81 4.41
N ILE A 443 7.55 4.92 3.55
CA ILE A 443 6.73 3.97 2.79
C ILE A 443 6.00 3.01 3.73
N ARG A 444 6.69 2.44 4.72
CA ARG A 444 6.06 1.55 5.72
C ARG A 444 4.95 2.27 6.51
N ARG A 445 5.17 3.53 6.91
CA ARG A 445 4.15 4.36 7.56
C ARG A 445 2.97 4.63 6.63
N LYS A 446 3.21 5.03 5.38
CA LYS A 446 2.15 5.26 4.38
C LYS A 446 1.34 4.00 4.08
N LEU A 447 1.98 2.84 3.99
CA LEU A 447 1.32 1.54 3.81
C LEU A 447 0.42 1.19 5.00
N GLN A 448 0.86 1.49 6.23
CA GLN A 448 0.04 1.31 7.42
C GLN A 448 -1.13 2.30 7.49
N GLU A 449 -0.91 3.57 7.13
CA GLU A 449 -1.97 4.58 7.01
C GLU A 449 -3.01 4.23 5.95
N LEU A 450 -2.57 3.65 4.82
CA LEU A 450 -3.45 3.13 3.79
C LEU A 450 -4.36 2.03 4.33
N LEU A 451 -3.77 1.01 4.95
CA LEU A 451 -4.50 -0.12 5.50
C LEU A 451 -5.56 0.33 6.53
N VAL A 452 -5.18 1.24 7.43
CA VAL A 452 -6.10 1.84 8.41
C VAL A 452 -7.21 2.60 7.71
N SER A 453 -6.90 3.43 6.71
CA SER A 453 -7.92 4.22 6.00
C SER A 453 -8.93 3.37 5.21
N ILE A 454 -8.49 2.24 4.65
CA ILE A 454 -9.37 1.30 3.93
C ILE A 454 -10.26 0.55 4.94
N CYS A 455 -9.71 0.14 6.08
CA CYS A 455 -10.49 -0.49 7.15
C CYS A 455 -11.53 0.49 7.74
N ASP A 456 -11.15 1.75 7.97
CA ASP A 456 -12.06 2.78 8.46
C ASP A 456 -13.20 3.03 7.45
N TYR A 457 -12.90 3.09 6.15
CA TYR A 457 -13.91 3.24 5.11
C TYR A 457 -14.90 2.05 5.06
N CYS A 458 -14.40 0.81 5.15
CA CYS A 458 -15.27 -0.38 5.18
C CYS A 458 -16.18 -0.37 6.42
N ASN A 459 -15.64 0.00 7.58
CA ASN A 459 -16.41 0.12 8.82
C ASN A 459 -17.45 1.24 8.76
N GLU A 460 -17.13 2.39 8.16
CA GLU A 460 -18.06 3.52 8.00
C GLU A 460 -19.21 3.20 7.02
N ARG A 461 -18.93 2.46 5.94
CA ARG A 461 -19.96 2.01 5.00
C ARG A 461 -20.89 0.95 5.60
N LEU A 462 -20.34 -0.04 6.32
CA LEU A 462 -21.17 -0.99 7.07
C LEU A 462 -22.00 -0.29 8.16
N ALA A 463 -21.41 0.71 8.84
CA ALA A 463 -22.13 1.54 9.81
C ALA A 463 -23.28 2.33 9.15
N SER A 464 -23.07 2.85 7.94
CA SER A 464 -24.10 3.55 7.17
C SER A 464 -25.26 2.63 6.78
N ILE A 465 -24.99 1.38 6.37
CA ILE A 465 -26.04 0.38 6.07
C ILE A 465 -26.85 0.03 7.32
N ILE A 466 -26.19 -0.06 8.48
CA ILE A 466 -26.86 -0.29 9.77
C ILE A 466 -27.73 0.91 10.15
N GLY A 467 -27.21 2.13 9.94
CA GLY A 467 -27.93 3.37 10.19
C GLY A 467 -29.23 3.47 9.40
N THR A 468 -29.20 3.18 8.09
CA THR A 468 -30.39 3.28 7.22
C THR A 468 -31.49 2.28 7.57
N HIS A 469 -31.15 1.10 8.11
CA HIS A 469 -32.13 0.12 8.56
C HIS A 469 -32.74 0.46 9.93
N SER A 470 -32.02 1.23 10.77
CA SER A 470 -32.46 1.56 12.14
C SER A 470 -33.79 2.34 12.19
N ASP A 471 -34.10 3.06 11.12
CA ASP A 471 -35.30 3.90 11.01
C ASP A 471 -36.55 3.13 10.57
N GLN A 472 -36.41 1.96 9.94
CA GLN A 472 -37.51 1.39 9.15
C GLN A 472 -38.31 0.29 9.86
N ARG A 473 -37.69 -0.63 10.63
CA ARG A 473 -38.42 -1.70 11.34
C ARG A 473 -37.75 -2.13 12.66
N PRO A 474 -38.53 -2.52 13.70
CA PRO A 474 -37.96 -3.03 14.95
C PRO A 474 -37.33 -4.41 14.74
N LEU A 475 -36.05 -4.58 15.12
CA LEU A 475 -35.37 -5.88 15.14
C LEU A 475 -35.86 -6.77 16.29
N THR A 476 -35.81 -8.08 16.09
CA THR A 476 -36.03 -9.10 17.11
C THR A 476 -34.75 -9.33 17.95
N SER A 477 -34.84 -9.77 19.22
CA SER A 477 -33.63 -9.97 20.07
C SER A 477 -32.61 -10.93 19.44
N TYR A 478 -33.09 -12.01 18.81
CA TYR A 478 -32.25 -12.94 18.05
C TYR A 478 -31.45 -12.27 16.91
N GLN A 479 -32.07 -11.34 16.19
CA GLN A 479 -31.42 -10.63 15.08
C GLN A 479 -30.34 -9.68 15.59
N ILE A 480 -30.53 -9.06 16.76
CA ILE A 480 -29.54 -8.17 17.38
C ILE A 480 -28.36 -8.98 17.91
N LEU A 481 -28.59 -10.16 18.47
CA LEU A 481 -27.52 -11.09 18.85
C LEU A 481 -26.68 -11.51 17.65
N GLN A 482 -27.33 -11.93 16.56
CA GLN A 482 -26.64 -12.31 15.34
C GLN A 482 -25.86 -11.12 14.76
N LEU A 483 -26.43 -9.92 14.81
CA LEU A 483 -25.78 -8.69 14.37
C LEU A 483 -24.57 -8.34 15.25
N SER A 484 -24.70 -8.45 16.58
CA SER A 484 -23.58 -8.28 17.52
C SER A 484 -22.44 -9.24 17.19
N LYS A 485 -22.77 -10.51 16.93
CA LYS A 485 -21.77 -11.53 16.56
C LYS A 485 -21.08 -11.18 15.25
N THR A 486 -21.81 -10.80 14.20
CA THR A 486 -21.22 -10.41 12.91
C THR A 486 -20.32 -9.18 13.01
N ILE A 487 -20.74 -8.19 13.81
CA ILE A 487 -19.98 -6.95 14.03
C ILE A 487 -18.73 -7.23 14.85
N GLU A 488 -18.81 -8.05 15.89
CA GLU A 488 -17.64 -8.47 16.66
C GLU A 488 -16.65 -9.27 15.83
N THR A 489 -17.10 -10.21 15.00
CA THR A 489 -16.21 -10.98 14.13
C THR A 489 -15.52 -10.09 13.10
N PHE A 490 -16.26 -9.14 12.51
CA PHE A 490 -15.70 -8.22 11.51
C PHE A 490 -14.76 -7.18 12.14
N THR A 491 -15.12 -6.61 13.29
CA THR A 491 -14.25 -5.65 13.99
C THR A 491 -12.96 -6.31 14.50
N LYS A 492 -13.04 -7.53 15.06
CA LYS A 492 -11.84 -8.31 15.43
C LYS A 492 -10.93 -8.54 14.22
N PHE A 493 -11.52 -8.92 13.09
CA PHE A 493 -10.75 -9.09 11.85
C PHE A 493 -10.10 -7.79 11.35
N CYS A 494 -10.82 -6.66 11.41
CA CYS A 494 -10.23 -5.35 11.09
C CYS A 494 -9.10 -4.98 12.05
N GLU A 495 -9.22 -5.33 13.34
CA GLU A 495 -8.19 -5.10 14.35
C GLU A 495 -6.95 -5.96 14.09
N ASP A 496 -7.13 -7.23 13.70
CA ASP A 496 -6.03 -8.14 13.37
C ASP A 496 -5.22 -7.64 12.15
N ILE A 497 -5.91 -7.09 11.13
CA ILE A 497 -5.25 -6.58 9.92
C ILE A 497 -4.63 -5.21 10.16
N SER A 498 -5.36 -4.26 10.74
CA SER A 498 -4.95 -2.85 10.81
C SER A 498 -4.15 -2.49 12.08
N GLY A 499 -4.23 -3.32 13.13
CA GLY A 499 -3.69 -3.04 14.46
C GLY A 499 -4.38 -1.90 15.20
N LYS A 500 -5.50 -1.37 14.69
CA LYS A 500 -6.28 -0.28 15.29
C LYS A 500 -7.76 -0.63 15.35
N GLN A 501 -8.45 -0.18 16.40
CA GLN A 501 -9.88 -0.37 16.57
C GLN A 501 -10.64 0.78 15.90
N SER A 502 -11.41 0.50 14.84
CA SER A 502 -12.30 1.49 14.21
C SER A 502 -13.63 1.58 14.99
N PRO A 503 -13.98 2.73 15.60
CA PRO A 503 -15.15 2.82 16.46
C PRO A 503 -16.48 2.98 15.71
N ALA A 504 -16.46 3.32 14.43
CA ALA A 504 -17.66 3.69 13.66
C ALA A 504 -18.74 2.59 13.67
N LEU A 505 -18.35 1.34 13.42
CA LEU A 505 -19.28 0.21 13.38
C LEU A 505 -19.85 -0.12 14.76
N ARG A 506 -19.01 -0.07 15.81
CA ARG A 506 -19.45 -0.26 17.21
C ARG A 506 -20.40 0.86 17.65
N ALA A 507 -20.17 2.10 17.22
CA ALA A 507 -21.06 3.21 17.51
C ALA A 507 -22.44 3.03 16.85
N ALA A 508 -22.47 2.66 15.57
CA ALA A 508 -23.73 2.35 14.87
C ALA A 508 -24.50 1.20 15.55
N PHE A 509 -23.81 0.13 15.95
CA PHE A 509 -24.40 -0.96 16.73
C PHE A 509 -24.99 -0.46 18.05
N LYS A 510 -24.24 0.34 18.84
CA LYS A 510 -24.72 0.87 20.12
C LYS A 510 -26.00 1.71 19.94
N ILE A 511 -26.09 2.49 18.87
CA ILE A 511 -27.29 3.28 18.55
C ILE A 511 -28.47 2.34 18.25
N GLN A 512 -28.26 1.32 17.41
CA GLN A 512 -29.31 0.36 17.06
C GLN A 512 -29.77 -0.47 18.27
N ALA A 513 -28.83 -0.98 19.06
CA ALA A 513 -29.10 -1.71 20.29
C ALA A 513 -29.82 -0.81 21.32
N GLY A 514 -29.42 0.45 21.44
CA GLY A 514 -30.10 1.43 22.28
C GLY A 514 -31.55 1.68 21.85
N ASN A 515 -31.81 1.85 20.56
CA ASN A 515 -33.15 2.01 20.01
C ASN A 515 -34.03 0.78 20.26
N TYR A 516 -33.47 -0.42 20.13
CA TYR A 516 -34.17 -1.66 20.49
C TYR A 516 -34.49 -1.71 21.98
N ILE A 517 -33.52 -1.44 22.87
CA ILE A 517 -33.74 -1.47 24.31
C ILE A 517 -34.79 -0.44 24.74
N ASN A 518 -34.81 0.74 24.13
CA ASN A 518 -35.85 1.75 24.38
C ASN A 518 -37.23 1.26 23.94
N LYS A 519 -37.35 0.63 22.76
CA LYS A 519 -38.60 0.04 22.29
C LYS A 519 -39.04 -1.13 23.18
N PHE A 520 -38.11 -2.02 23.55
CA PHE A 520 -38.33 -3.13 24.48
C PHE A 520 -38.83 -2.62 25.83
N HIS A 521 -38.18 -1.59 26.38
CA HIS A 521 -38.59 -0.97 27.62
C HIS A 521 -39.99 -0.38 27.53
N LEU A 522 -40.27 0.41 26.48
CA LEU A 522 -41.57 1.03 26.26
C LEU A 522 -42.69 0.00 26.14
N GLN A 523 -42.47 -1.10 25.41
CA GLN A 523 -43.43 -2.19 25.27
C GLN A 523 -43.75 -2.86 26.61
N ARG A 524 -42.73 -3.19 27.41
CA ARG A 524 -42.91 -3.83 28.73
C ARG A 524 -43.53 -2.88 29.74
N LYS A 525 -43.12 -1.61 29.74
CA LYS A 525 -43.72 -0.54 30.54
C LYS A 525 -45.21 -0.38 30.22
N ASN A 526 -45.57 -0.26 28.93
CA ASN A 526 -46.97 -0.13 28.50
C ASN A 526 -47.81 -1.36 28.86
N LYS A 527 -47.29 -2.58 28.60
CA LYS A 527 -47.96 -3.83 28.98
C LYS A 527 -48.23 -3.88 30.48
N LEU A 528 -47.24 -3.55 31.30
CA LEU A 528 -47.37 -3.54 32.76
C LEU A 528 -48.37 -2.48 33.25
N THR A 529 -48.34 -1.27 32.68
CA THR A 529 -49.30 -0.20 33.03
C THR A 529 -50.74 -0.60 32.73
N ILE A 530 -51.00 -1.17 31.54
CA ILE A 530 -52.35 -1.62 31.15
C ILE A 530 -52.85 -2.72 32.09
N LEU A 531 -51.99 -3.68 32.43
CA LEU A 531 -52.34 -4.76 33.34
C LEU A 531 -52.59 -4.26 34.78
N LEU A 532 -51.77 -3.32 35.26
CA LEU A 532 -51.96 -2.68 36.57
C LEU A 532 -53.28 -1.90 36.64
N ASP A 533 -53.64 -1.18 35.58
CA ASP A 533 -54.87 -0.40 35.55
C ASP A 533 -56.14 -1.27 35.54
N ALA A 534 -56.04 -2.47 34.97
CA ALA A 534 -57.09 -3.48 34.94
C ALA A 534 -57.12 -4.40 36.18
N GLU A 535 -56.14 -4.27 37.08
CA GLU A 535 -55.95 -5.18 38.21
C GLU A 535 -57.06 -5.04 39.27
N ARG A 536 -57.60 -6.18 39.71
CA ARG A 536 -58.71 -6.23 40.68
C ARG A 536 -58.27 -6.47 42.12
N TRP A 537 -56.96 -6.60 42.36
CA TRP A 537 -56.36 -6.77 43.68
C TRP A 537 -56.93 -7.99 44.42
N LYS A 538 -57.07 -9.09 43.68
CA LYS A 538 -57.50 -10.40 44.21
C LYS A 538 -56.28 -11.32 44.32
N PRO A 539 -56.32 -12.32 45.22
CA PRO A 539 -55.29 -13.35 45.26
C PRO A 539 -55.28 -14.08 43.91
N ALA A 540 -54.10 -14.18 43.29
CA ALA A 540 -53.93 -14.87 42.02
C ALA A 540 -53.54 -16.33 42.25
N GLU A 541 -54.08 -17.21 41.40
CA GLU A 541 -53.62 -18.59 41.31
C GLU A 541 -52.26 -18.61 40.59
N ILE A 542 -51.27 -19.30 41.16
CA ILE A 542 -49.89 -19.30 40.67
C ILE A 542 -49.60 -20.62 39.95
N PRO A 543 -49.35 -20.58 38.62
CA PRO A 543 -48.81 -21.71 37.89
C PRO A 543 -47.42 -22.12 38.38
N LEU A 544 -47.08 -23.41 38.31
CA LEU A 544 -45.77 -23.95 38.71
C LEU A 544 -44.57 -23.26 38.04
N GLU A 545 -44.74 -22.72 36.82
CA GLU A 545 -43.68 -21.99 36.10
C GLU A 545 -43.11 -20.84 36.91
N PHE A 546 -43.95 -20.09 37.64
CA PHE A 546 -43.49 -18.97 38.45
C PHE A 546 -42.75 -19.42 39.70
N GLN A 547 -43.10 -20.59 40.27
CA GLN A 547 -42.31 -21.17 41.36
C GLN A 547 -40.91 -21.55 40.87
N THR A 548 -40.79 -22.18 39.69
CA THR A 548 -39.46 -22.49 39.12
C THR A 548 -38.62 -21.24 38.80
N LEU A 549 -39.26 -20.14 38.40
CA LEU A 549 -38.57 -18.85 38.19
C LEU A 549 -38.02 -18.30 39.51
N VAL A 550 -38.82 -18.35 40.58
CA VAL A 550 -38.41 -17.91 41.92
C VAL A 550 -37.30 -18.80 42.48
N ASP A 551 -37.39 -20.11 42.32
CA ASP A 551 -36.34 -21.04 42.75
C ASP A 551 -35.02 -20.77 42.02
N LYS A 552 -35.07 -20.47 40.72
CA LYS A 552 -33.89 -20.05 39.93
C LYS A 552 -33.29 -18.73 40.42
N ILE A 553 -34.12 -17.76 40.82
CA ILE A 553 -33.66 -16.50 41.39
C ILE A 553 -33.02 -16.74 42.77
N ALA A 554 -33.62 -17.60 43.60
CA ALA A 554 -33.14 -17.93 44.94
C ALA A 554 -31.77 -18.65 44.92
N LEU A 555 -31.49 -19.42 43.85
CA LEU A 555 -30.19 -20.07 43.62
C LEU A 555 -29.03 -19.10 43.31
N ASN A 556 -29.30 -17.79 43.18
CA ASN A 556 -28.29 -16.75 42.89
C ASN A 556 -27.47 -16.98 41.61
N SER A 557 -27.94 -17.83 40.70
CA SER A 557 -27.27 -18.11 39.42
C SER A 557 -27.67 -17.11 38.34
N VAL A 558 -26.74 -16.77 37.43
CA VAL A 558 -27.01 -15.98 36.23
C VAL A 558 -28.20 -16.55 35.46
N ILE A 559 -29.18 -15.71 35.13
CA ILE A 559 -30.39 -16.13 34.44
C ILE A 559 -30.09 -16.11 32.94
N ILE A 560 -29.78 -17.28 32.40
CA ILE A 560 -29.36 -17.44 30.99
C ILE A 560 -30.60 -17.61 30.07
N GLU A 561 -31.64 -18.31 30.52
CA GLU A 561 -32.86 -18.54 29.73
C GLU A 561 -34.12 -18.57 30.61
N LEU A 562 -35.23 -18.01 30.09
CA LEU A 562 -36.54 -18.23 30.69
C LEU A 562 -37.01 -19.67 30.41
N PRO A 563 -37.61 -20.37 31.39
CA PRO A 563 -38.41 -21.56 31.10
C PRO A 563 -39.48 -21.14 30.07
N SER A 564 -39.47 -21.80 28.91
CA SER A 564 -40.33 -21.46 27.80
C SER A 564 -41.79 -21.61 28.20
N SER A 565 -42.62 -20.63 27.82
CA SER A 565 -44.08 -20.80 27.75
C SER A 565 -44.39 -22.08 26.95
N PRO A 566 -45.44 -22.86 27.27
CA PRO A 566 -45.70 -24.11 26.57
C PRO A 566 -45.96 -23.82 25.09
N ARG A 567 -45.01 -24.18 24.23
CA ARG A 567 -45.31 -24.50 22.84
C ARG A 567 -45.94 -25.88 22.85
N GLU A 568 -47.09 -25.98 22.19
CA GLU A 568 -47.81 -27.21 21.91
C GLU A 568 -46.85 -28.24 21.28
N GLU A 569 -46.26 -29.10 22.10
CA GLU A 569 -45.68 -30.34 21.63
C GLU A 569 -45.56 -31.30 22.83
N ASN A 570 -46.31 -32.40 22.73
CA ASN A 570 -46.35 -33.57 23.61
C ASN A 570 -47.31 -33.51 24.81
N GLU A 571 -48.61 -33.53 24.50
CA GLU A 571 -49.56 -34.25 25.35
C GLU A 571 -49.16 -35.72 25.41
N LYS A 572 -48.52 -36.13 26.51
CA LYS A 572 -48.65 -37.48 27.09
C LYS A 572 -48.13 -37.48 28.54
N GLU A 573 -49.08 -37.73 29.44
CA GLU A 573 -48.92 -38.29 30.78
C GLU A 573 -48.19 -37.46 31.84
N PHE A 574 -48.88 -36.49 32.47
CA PHE A 574 -48.71 -36.19 33.91
C PHE A 574 -50.01 -35.62 34.50
N ASN A 575 -50.46 -36.21 35.60
CA ASN A 575 -51.71 -35.96 36.34
C ASN A 575 -52.08 -34.46 36.48
N THR A 576 -53.36 -34.17 36.23
CA THR A 576 -53.92 -32.82 36.04
C THR A 576 -54.28 -32.04 37.30
N ASP A 577 -54.07 -32.57 38.52
CA ASP A 577 -54.58 -31.92 39.74
C ASP A 577 -53.58 -31.00 40.47
N ASN A 578 -52.30 -30.94 40.07
CA ASN A 578 -51.26 -30.19 40.79
C ASN A 578 -50.65 -29.00 40.01
N ARG A 579 -51.36 -28.39 39.04
CA ARG A 579 -50.77 -27.34 38.17
C ARG A 579 -50.76 -25.93 38.76
N VAL A 580 -51.56 -25.66 39.79
CA VAL A 580 -51.79 -24.30 40.31
C VAL A 580 -51.78 -24.29 41.84
N SER A 581 -51.00 -23.39 42.43
CA SER A 581 -50.91 -23.20 43.89
C SER A 581 -51.45 -21.83 44.28
N ASN A 582 -52.12 -21.73 45.43
CA ASN A 582 -52.68 -20.47 45.93
C ASN A 582 -51.65 -19.55 46.62
N SER A 583 -50.41 -20.01 46.78
CA SER A 583 -49.32 -19.24 47.39
C SER A 583 -47.96 -19.64 46.81
N LEU A 584 -47.07 -18.66 46.64
CA LEU A 584 -45.66 -18.83 46.30
C LEU A 584 -44.88 -19.21 47.55
N ILE A 585 -43.95 -20.16 47.45
CA ILE A 585 -43.08 -20.51 48.58
C ILE A 585 -41.73 -19.83 48.34
N VAL A 586 -41.38 -18.89 49.21
CA VAL A 586 -40.10 -18.16 49.17
C VAL A 586 -39.48 -18.25 50.56
N ASP A 587 -38.27 -18.80 50.70
CA ASP A 587 -37.55 -18.95 51.98
C ASP A 587 -38.42 -19.53 53.12
N ASN A 588 -39.15 -20.61 52.84
CA ASN A 588 -40.13 -21.26 53.75
C ASN A 588 -41.34 -20.40 54.17
N GLN A 589 -41.60 -19.28 53.52
CA GLN A 589 -42.81 -18.48 53.72
C GLN A 589 -43.78 -18.61 52.56
N HIS A 590 -45.07 -18.64 52.88
CA HIS A 590 -46.15 -18.56 51.91
C HIS A 590 -46.41 -17.09 51.52
N PHE A 591 -46.33 -16.78 50.22
CA PHE A 591 -46.60 -15.48 49.64
C PHE A 591 -47.88 -15.56 48.81
N VAL A 592 -48.95 -14.91 49.28
CA VAL A 592 -50.17 -14.70 48.50
C VAL A 592 -50.04 -13.37 47.76
N THR A 593 -50.01 -13.41 46.43
CA THR A 593 -49.72 -12.24 45.59
C THR A 593 -50.75 -12.03 44.48
N ILE A 594 -50.60 -10.90 43.80
CA ILE A 594 -51.48 -10.45 42.73
C ILE A 594 -50.92 -10.89 41.36
N GLY A 595 -51.78 -11.10 40.36
CA GLY A 595 -51.41 -11.59 39.03
C GLY A 595 -50.44 -10.67 38.28
N THR A 596 -50.63 -9.36 38.35
CA THR A 596 -49.70 -8.36 37.78
C THR A 596 -48.28 -8.46 38.32
N VAL A 597 -48.08 -8.87 39.57
CA VAL A 597 -46.74 -9.02 40.18
C VAL A 597 -46.03 -10.25 39.63
N LEU A 598 -46.75 -11.32 39.32
CA LEU A 598 -46.19 -12.50 38.63
C LEU A 598 -45.72 -12.13 37.23
N ILE A 599 -46.49 -11.29 36.54
CA ILE A 599 -46.09 -10.79 35.22
C ILE A 599 -44.88 -9.86 35.35
N LEU A 600 -44.82 -9.01 36.39
CA LEU A 600 -43.63 -8.21 36.69
C LEU A 600 -42.41 -9.12 36.94
N LEU A 601 -42.55 -10.19 37.72
CA LEU A 601 -41.50 -11.18 37.97
C LEU A 601 -40.95 -11.76 36.65
N ARG A 602 -41.84 -12.16 35.74
CA ARG A 602 -41.44 -12.64 34.41
C ARG A 602 -40.74 -11.56 33.59
N ILE A 603 -41.25 -10.32 33.60
CA ILE A 603 -40.63 -9.20 32.90
C ILE A 603 -39.23 -8.94 33.47
N VAL A 604 -39.05 -8.93 34.79
CA VAL A 604 -37.72 -8.76 35.41
C VAL A 604 -36.75 -9.85 34.93
N CYS A 605 -37.19 -11.10 34.84
CA CYS A 605 -36.37 -12.19 34.28
C CYS A 605 -36.01 -11.95 32.81
N GLU A 606 -36.94 -11.45 31.98
CA GLU A 606 -36.64 -11.06 30.60
C GLU A 606 -35.58 -9.94 30.53
N TYR A 607 -35.58 -8.98 31.47
CA TYR A 607 -34.52 -7.96 31.54
C TYR A 607 -33.17 -8.56 31.94
N CYS A 608 -33.14 -9.54 32.85
CA CYS A 608 -31.91 -10.24 33.23
C CYS A 608 -31.32 -11.01 32.04
N VAL A 609 -32.14 -11.75 31.29
CA VAL A 609 -31.71 -12.45 30.07
C VAL A 609 -31.20 -11.47 29.01
N CYS A 610 -31.93 -10.38 28.75
CA CYS A 610 -31.48 -9.32 27.84
C CYS A 610 -30.14 -8.69 28.27
N ALA A 611 -29.89 -8.53 29.58
CA ALA A 611 -28.63 -8.02 30.09
C ALA A 611 -27.47 -8.99 29.91
N TYR A 612 -27.73 -10.30 29.99
CA TYR A 612 -26.77 -11.35 29.69
C TYR A 612 -26.44 -11.40 28.18
N GLU A 613 -27.47 -11.34 27.33
CA GLU A 613 -27.33 -11.32 25.87
C GLU A 613 -26.56 -10.09 25.35
N LEU A 614 -26.76 -8.93 25.98
CA LEU A 614 -26.20 -7.64 25.55
C LEU A 614 -25.37 -6.99 26.66
N THR A 615 -24.26 -7.63 27.03
CA THR A 615 -23.35 -7.18 28.10
C THR A 615 -22.90 -5.72 27.94
N LEU A 616 -22.66 -5.27 26.70
CA LEU A 616 -22.27 -3.89 26.36
C LEU A 616 -23.30 -2.82 26.75
N LEU A 617 -24.59 -3.17 26.83
CA LEU A 617 -25.69 -2.25 27.18
C LEU A 617 -26.35 -2.59 28.52
N ALA A 618 -25.79 -3.53 29.29
CA ALA A 618 -26.25 -3.87 30.64
C ALA A 618 -26.49 -2.65 31.57
N PRO A 619 -25.66 -1.57 31.57
CA PRO A 619 -25.94 -0.38 32.40
C PRO A 619 -27.28 0.30 32.05
N VAL A 620 -27.58 0.39 30.76
CA VAL A 620 -28.81 1.03 30.26
C VAL A 620 -30.03 0.16 30.61
N ILE A 621 -29.89 -1.17 30.49
CA ILE A 621 -30.93 -2.14 30.85
C ILE A 621 -31.22 -2.07 32.35
N GLY A 622 -30.18 -2.01 33.20
CA GLY A 622 -30.34 -1.88 34.65
C GLY A 622 -31.04 -0.57 35.06
N LYS A 623 -30.73 0.54 34.40
CA LYS A 623 -31.46 1.82 34.60
C LYS A 623 -32.93 1.70 34.20
N ASN A 624 -33.22 1.09 33.06
CA ASN A 624 -34.59 0.90 32.58
C ASN A 624 -35.39 -0.04 33.50
N LEU A 625 -34.75 -1.06 34.06
CA LEU A 625 -35.36 -1.94 35.06
C LEU A 625 -35.70 -1.18 36.34
N ALA A 626 -34.80 -0.32 36.83
CA ALA A 626 -35.07 0.53 37.97
C ALA A 626 -36.25 1.51 37.70
N GLU A 627 -36.34 2.06 36.49
CA GLU A 627 -37.49 2.89 36.08
C GLU A 627 -38.79 2.08 36.05
N LEU A 628 -38.77 0.84 35.54
CA LEU A 628 -39.93 -0.05 35.51
C LEU A 628 -40.45 -0.35 36.93
N LEU A 629 -39.55 -0.68 37.87
CA LEU A 629 -39.89 -0.94 39.27
C LEU A 629 -40.43 0.32 39.97
N ARG A 630 -39.83 1.49 39.70
CA ARG A 630 -40.33 2.77 40.22
C ARG A 630 -41.72 3.10 39.66
N MET A 631 -41.97 2.83 38.37
CA MET A 631 -43.28 2.98 37.74
C MET A 631 -44.30 2.08 38.42
N PHE A 632 -43.97 0.80 38.64
CA PHE A 632 -44.83 -0.14 39.35
C PHE A 632 -45.19 0.35 40.75
N ASN A 633 -44.20 0.82 41.53
CA ASN A 633 -44.43 1.35 42.88
C ASN A 633 -45.33 2.60 42.86
N SER A 634 -44.99 3.58 42.02
CA SER A 634 -45.74 4.84 41.88
C SER A 634 -47.18 4.58 41.46
N ARG A 635 -47.40 3.72 40.46
CA ARG A 635 -48.74 3.40 39.97
C ARG A 635 -49.54 2.60 40.99
N SER A 636 -48.93 1.65 41.70
CA SER A 636 -49.58 0.91 42.79
C SER A 636 -50.02 1.84 43.92
N CYS A 637 -49.19 2.82 44.30
CA CYS A 637 -49.54 3.84 45.28
C CYS A 637 -50.75 4.69 44.81
N GLN A 638 -50.75 5.15 43.56
CA GLN A 638 -51.90 5.90 43.00
C GLN A 638 -53.19 5.08 42.95
N LEU A 639 -53.11 3.80 42.58
CA LEU A 639 -54.28 2.93 42.47
C LEU A 639 -54.87 2.60 43.84
N VAL A 640 -54.04 2.33 44.84
CA VAL A 640 -54.46 1.83 46.15
C VAL A 640 -54.62 2.97 47.16
N LEU A 641 -53.57 3.75 47.45
CA LEU A 641 -53.64 4.87 48.40
C LEU A 641 -54.33 6.09 47.81
N GLY A 642 -54.10 6.37 46.52
CA GLY A 642 -54.73 7.48 45.78
C GLY A 642 -56.17 7.20 45.32
N ALA A 643 -56.73 6.04 45.67
CA ALA A 643 -58.07 5.58 45.26
C ALA A 643 -58.31 5.57 43.73
N GLY A 644 -57.25 5.52 42.92
CA GLY A 644 -57.33 5.46 41.46
C GLY A 644 -58.03 4.19 40.95
N ALA A 645 -57.89 3.07 41.67
CA ALA A 645 -58.48 1.79 41.30
C ALA A 645 -60.03 1.81 41.31
N LEU A 646 -60.66 2.77 42.00
CA LEU A 646 -62.12 2.94 41.94
C LEU A 646 -62.57 3.37 40.54
N LYS A 647 -61.75 4.17 39.84
CA LYS A 647 -62.05 4.71 38.51
C LYS A 647 -61.55 3.79 37.38
N THR A 648 -60.35 3.21 37.53
CA THR A 648 -59.71 2.43 36.46
C THR A 648 -60.10 0.96 36.46
N ALA A 649 -60.13 0.31 37.62
CA ALA A 649 -60.41 -1.12 37.76
C ALA A 649 -61.90 -1.43 38.05
N GLY A 650 -62.72 -0.39 38.27
CA GLY A 650 -64.15 -0.53 38.56
C GLY A 650 -64.48 -1.09 39.95
N LEU A 651 -63.55 -0.96 40.91
CA LEU A 651 -63.78 -1.38 42.29
C LEU A 651 -64.74 -0.42 43.00
N LYS A 652 -65.67 -0.97 43.80
CA LYS A 652 -66.63 -0.13 44.57
C LYS A 652 -65.98 0.49 45.81
N THR A 653 -65.09 -0.25 46.49
CA THR A 653 -64.39 0.20 47.70
C THR A 653 -63.01 -0.47 47.77
N ILE A 654 -62.04 0.19 48.41
CA ILE A 654 -60.73 -0.38 48.72
C ILE A 654 -60.81 -1.02 50.11
N THR A 655 -60.69 -2.33 50.17
CA THR A 655 -60.76 -3.12 51.41
C THR A 655 -59.40 -3.30 52.06
N SER A 656 -59.37 -3.67 53.35
CA SER A 656 -58.14 -4.03 54.08
C SER A 656 -57.40 -5.20 53.42
N THR A 657 -58.12 -6.13 52.77
CA THR A 657 -57.52 -7.21 51.96
C THR A 657 -56.68 -6.66 50.81
N ASN A 658 -57.15 -5.61 50.12
CA ASN A 658 -56.44 -5.03 48.98
C ASN A 658 -55.16 -4.34 49.45
N LEU A 659 -55.19 -3.66 50.61
CA LEU A 659 -54.01 -3.06 51.23
C LEU A 659 -52.99 -4.13 51.65
N ALA A 660 -53.45 -5.23 52.26
CA ALA A 660 -52.60 -6.35 52.63
C ALA A 660 -51.95 -7.04 51.41
N LEU A 661 -52.73 -7.29 50.34
CA LEU A 661 -52.23 -7.88 49.10
C LEU A 661 -51.22 -6.97 48.39
N THR A 662 -51.45 -5.65 48.41
CA THR A 662 -50.50 -4.66 47.86
C THR A 662 -49.19 -4.70 48.64
N SER A 663 -49.27 -4.69 49.98
CA SER A 663 -48.11 -4.78 50.86
C SER A 663 -47.32 -6.06 50.60
N ARG A 664 -48.00 -7.21 50.54
CA ARG A 664 -47.35 -8.51 50.28
C ARG A 664 -46.71 -8.61 48.90
N SER A 665 -47.36 -8.02 47.89
CA SER A 665 -46.85 -7.92 46.54
C SER A 665 -45.59 -7.05 46.43
N LEU A 666 -45.55 -5.93 47.14
CA LEU A 666 -44.37 -5.06 47.21
C LEU A 666 -43.24 -5.70 48.01
N GLN A 667 -43.55 -6.48 49.05
CA GLN A 667 -42.55 -7.28 49.78
C GLN A 667 -41.89 -8.33 48.87
N LEU A 668 -42.65 -8.97 47.98
CA LEU A 668 -42.07 -9.89 46.99
C LEU A 668 -41.10 -9.15 46.05
N VAL A 669 -41.48 -7.97 45.56
CA VAL A 669 -40.59 -7.13 44.73
C VAL A 669 -39.33 -6.73 45.50
N LEU A 670 -39.46 -6.38 46.78
CA LEU A 670 -38.33 -6.03 47.66
C LEU A 670 -37.37 -7.21 47.83
N TRP A 671 -37.90 -8.44 47.98
CA TRP A 671 -37.09 -9.66 48.06
C TRP A 671 -36.30 -9.91 46.77
N MET A 672 -36.84 -9.58 45.60
CA MET A 672 -36.14 -9.78 44.32
C MET A 672 -34.96 -8.83 44.08
N ILE A 673 -35.00 -7.60 44.59
CA ILE A 673 -33.97 -6.56 44.34
C ILE A 673 -32.52 -7.02 44.62
N PRO A 674 -32.19 -7.66 45.75
CA PRO A 674 -30.81 -8.12 46.00
C PRO A 674 -30.31 -9.12 44.97
N PHE A 675 -31.15 -10.03 44.48
CA PHE A 675 -30.79 -11.02 43.45
C PHE A 675 -30.57 -10.38 42.08
N ILE A 676 -31.36 -9.36 41.75
CA ILE A 676 -31.12 -8.55 40.54
C ILE A 676 -29.77 -7.83 40.66
N ARG A 677 -29.43 -7.31 41.85
CA ARG A 677 -28.16 -6.62 42.10
C ARG A 677 -26.97 -7.55 41.91
N THR A 678 -27.01 -8.78 42.45
CA THR A 678 -25.94 -9.78 42.25
C THR A 678 -25.78 -10.15 40.78
N HIS A 679 -26.88 -10.42 40.08
CA HIS A 679 -26.87 -10.76 38.65
C HIS A 679 -26.20 -9.68 37.79
N PHE A 680 -26.57 -8.41 37.97
CA PHE A 680 -25.96 -7.33 37.20
C PHE A 680 -24.52 -7.04 37.64
N ASN A 681 -24.16 -7.24 38.91
CA ASN A 681 -22.78 -7.09 39.39
C ASN A 681 -21.85 -8.19 38.85
N GLU A 682 -22.36 -9.39 38.54
CA GLU A 682 -21.57 -10.44 37.88
C GLU A 682 -21.31 -10.12 36.40
N ILE A 683 -22.25 -9.46 35.74
CA ILE A 683 -22.12 -9.03 34.34
C ILE A 683 -21.32 -7.72 34.24
N MET A 684 -21.47 -6.84 35.22
CA MET A 684 -20.86 -5.53 35.28
C MET A 684 -20.01 -5.41 36.54
N ASN A 685 -18.71 -5.14 36.39
CA ASN A 685 -17.82 -4.84 37.52
C ASN A 685 -18.15 -3.52 38.25
N GLU A 686 -19.33 -2.93 38.06
CA GLU A 686 -19.79 -1.69 38.69
C GLU A 686 -21.14 -1.85 39.41
N PRO A 687 -21.31 -1.29 40.62
CA PRO A 687 -22.54 -1.42 41.40
C PRO A 687 -23.69 -0.56 40.88
N LEU A 688 -24.88 -1.17 40.73
CA LEU A 688 -26.13 -0.48 40.38
C LEU A 688 -26.72 0.31 41.56
N THR A 689 -26.35 1.59 41.67
CA THR A 689 -26.84 2.51 42.72
C THR A 689 -28.33 2.85 42.59
N TYR A 690 -28.89 2.82 41.37
CA TYR A 690 -30.29 3.18 41.11
C TYR A 690 -31.31 2.26 41.80
N LEU A 691 -30.97 0.99 42.02
CA LEU A 691 -31.84 0.05 42.72
C LEU A 691 -31.99 0.40 44.21
N ASN A 692 -31.00 1.05 44.82
CA ASN A 692 -31.05 1.44 46.22
C ASN A 692 -32.11 2.52 46.50
N SER A 693 -32.35 3.43 45.54
CA SER A 693 -33.45 4.40 45.68
C SER A 693 -34.80 3.70 45.60
N VAL A 694 -34.94 2.73 44.68
CA VAL A 694 -36.18 1.98 44.48
C VAL A 694 -36.50 1.13 45.70
N GLU A 695 -35.49 0.49 46.30
CA GLU A 695 -35.62 -0.29 47.54
C GLU A 695 -36.19 0.56 48.68
N LYS A 696 -35.65 1.77 48.87
CA LYS A 696 -36.13 2.74 49.88
C LYS A 696 -37.56 3.21 49.59
N ASP A 697 -37.86 3.55 48.33
CA ASP A 697 -39.19 4.03 47.91
C ASP A 697 -40.28 2.95 48.13
N ILE A 698 -39.96 1.68 47.84
CA ILE A 698 -40.86 0.55 48.07
C ILE A 698 -41.04 0.28 49.57
N GLY A 699 -39.95 0.31 50.35
CA GLY A 699 -40.01 0.15 51.81
C GLY A 699 -40.89 1.22 52.48
N HIS A 700 -40.75 2.48 52.07
CA HIS A 700 -41.60 3.56 52.57
C HIS A 700 -43.08 3.36 52.21
N HIS A 701 -43.38 2.91 50.99
CA HIS A 701 -44.76 2.63 50.59
C HIS A 701 -45.39 1.49 51.41
N ILE A 702 -44.63 0.44 51.73
CA ILE A 702 -45.10 -0.65 52.61
C ILE A 702 -45.47 -0.08 54.00
N GLN A 703 -44.64 0.77 54.59
CA GLN A 703 -44.92 1.42 55.88
C GLN A 703 -46.16 2.33 55.81
N GLN A 704 -46.36 3.04 54.70
CA GLN A 704 -47.56 3.86 54.49
C GLN A 704 -48.84 3.01 54.40
N LEU A 705 -48.77 1.84 53.74
CA LEU A 705 -49.91 0.91 53.67
C LEU A 705 -50.27 0.36 55.06
N GLU A 706 -49.27 -0.06 55.84
CA GLU A 706 -49.47 -0.50 57.22
C GLU A 706 -50.08 0.60 58.10
N SER A 707 -49.50 1.80 58.04
CA SER A 707 -50.01 2.98 58.76
C SER A 707 -51.45 3.31 58.36
N LYS A 708 -51.80 3.13 57.09
CA LYS A 708 -53.17 3.35 56.60
C LYS A 708 -54.14 2.31 57.15
N VAL A 709 -53.76 1.02 57.19
CA VAL A 709 -54.57 -0.04 57.81
C VAL A 709 -54.81 0.27 59.28
N LEU A 710 -53.76 0.67 60.00
CA LEU A 710 -53.85 1.04 61.42
C LEU A 710 -54.74 2.27 61.63
N SER A 711 -54.59 3.31 60.81
CA SER A 711 -55.43 4.51 60.86
C SER A 711 -56.91 4.21 60.57
N ILE A 712 -57.21 3.35 59.60
CA ILE A 712 -58.59 2.91 59.32
C ILE A 712 -59.16 2.21 60.55
N MET A 713 -58.41 1.29 61.17
CA MET A 713 -58.89 0.62 62.37
C MET A 713 -59.06 1.57 63.55
N ASP A 714 -58.14 2.52 63.74
CA ASP A 714 -58.21 3.50 64.81
C ASP A 714 -59.45 4.41 64.68
N THR A 715 -59.75 4.88 63.47
CA THR A 715 -61.00 5.64 63.21
C THR A 715 -62.25 4.80 63.50
N LEU A 716 -62.30 3.55 63.02
CA LEU A 716 -63.43 2.66 63.29
C LEU A 716 -63.61 2.34 64.78
N LEU A 717 -62.52 2.17 65.52
CA LEU A 717 -62.57 1.92 66.96
C LEU A 717 -62.99 3.17 67.72
N SER A 718 -62.42 4.32 67.39
CA SER A 718 -62.74 5.60 68.03
C SER A 718 -64.18 6.04 67.78
N ASP A 719 -64.71 5.86 66.58
CA ASP A 719 -66.11 6.15 66.25
C ASP A 719 -67.06 5.29 67.09
N GLN A 720 -66.79 3.98 67.20
CA GLN A 720 -67.62 3.10 68.03
C GLN A 720 -67.48 3.39 69.53
N LEU A 721 -66.32 3.85 70.00
CA LEU A 721 -66.05 4.21 71.39
C LEU A 721 -66.61 5.59 71.77
N THR A 722 -66.68 6.54 70.84
CA THR A 722 -67.28 7.87 71.08
C THR A 722 -68.80 7.81 71.20
N GLU A 723 -69.45 6.87 70.52
CA GLU A 723 -70.89 6.59 70.63
C GLU A 723 -71.24 5.71 71.84
N TRP A 724 -70.25 5.18 72.56
CA TRP A 724 -70.47 4.22 73.64
C TRP A 724 -70.78 4.90 74.99
N ASP A 725 -71.78 4.34 75.68
CA ASP A 725 -72.19 4.65 77.04
C ASP A 725 -72.16 3.37 77.90
N ALA A 726 -71.70 3.47 79.15
CA ALA A 726 -71.66 2.36 80.11
C ALA A 726 -73.05 2.03 80.68
N LYS A 727 -73.94 1.47 79.85
CA LYS A 727 -75.31 1.07 80.21
C LYS A 727 -75.55 -0.41 79.85
N PRO A 728 -76.37 -1.14 80.63
CA PRO A 728 -76.83 -2.48 80.23
C PRO A 728 -77.65 -2.38 78.93
N PRO A 729 -77.58 -3.35 78.00
CA PRO A 729 -77.04 -4.71 78.13
C PRO A 729 -75.54 -4.85 77.79
N VAL A 730 -74.84 -5.71 78.54
CA VAL A 730 -73.47 -6.14 78.26
C VAL A 730 -73.49 -7.49 77.51
N PRO A 731 -72.73 -7.68 76.41
CA PRO A 731 -71.86 -6.70 75.76
C PRO A 731 -72.66 -5.66 74.97
N SER A 732 -72.28 -4.38 75.10
CA SER A 732 -72.91 -3.28 74.38
C SER A 732 -72.77 -3.41 72.87
N LYS A 733 -73.64 -2.69 72.14
CA LYS A 733 -73.63 -2.65 70.67
C LYS A 733 -72.27 -2.20 70.13
N ALA A 734 -71.63 -1.23 70.80
CA ALA A 734 -70.30 -0.73 70.44
C ALA A 734 -69.22 -1.82 70.57
N PHE A 735 -69.13 -2.52 71.70
CA PHE A 735 -68.14 -3.59 71.90
C PHE A 735 -68.38 -4.81 70.98
N ARG A 736 -69.64 -5.13 70.64
CA ARG A 736 -69.96 -6.12 69.61
C ARG A 736 -69.54 -5.70 68.21
N ASN A 737 -69.64 -4.41 67.89
CA ASN A 737 -69.18 -3.89 66.61
C ASN A 737 -67.65 -3.86 66.54
N ILE A 738 -66.98 -3.43 67.61
CA ILE A 738 -65.51 -3.42 67.75
C ILE A 738 -64.93 -4.82 67.54
N SER A 739 -65.42 -5.81 68.29
CA SER A 739 -65.02 -7.22 68.10
C SER A 739 -65.28 -7.71 66.68
N ARG A 740 -66.42 -7.37 66.07
CA ARG A 740 -66.70 -7.70 64.66
C ARG A 740 -65.72 -7.05 63.69
N HIS A 741 -65.33 -5.79 63.90
CA HIS A 741 -64.34 -5.11 63.07
C HIS A 741 -62.95 -5.75 63.19
N ILE A 742 -62.57 -6.16 64.40
CA ILE A 742 -61.30 -6.84 64.67
C ILE A 742 -61.26 -8.25 64.05
N ILE A 743 -62.35 -9.00 64.12
CA ILE A 743 -62.47 -10.31 63.48
C ILE A 743 -62.41 -10.17 61.95
N LYS A 744 -63.13 -9.19 61.39
CA LYS A 744 -63.09 -8.91 59.95
C LYS A 744 -61.70 -8.48 59.47
N LEU A 745 -60.98 -7.69 60.27
CA LEU A 745 -59.58 -7.37 59.98
C LEU A 745 -58.73 -8.65 60.00
N HIS A 746 -58.95 -9.53 60.97
CA HIS A 746 -58.18 -10.76 61.09
C HIS A 746 -58.37 -11.64 59.87
N GLU A 747 -59.61 -11.89 59.47
CA GLU A 747 -59.94 -12.66 58.25
C GLU A 747 -59.29 -12.04 57.00
N ALA A 748 -59.28 -10.71 56.91
CA ALA A 748 -58.73 -9.98 55.78
C ALA A 748 -57.19 -9.99 55.70
N VAL A 749 -56.51 -10.06 56.84
CA VAL A 749 -55.05 -9.87 56.92
C VAL A 749 -54.31 -11.21 57.17
N SER A 750 -54.88 -12.10 57.96
CA SER A 750 -54.32 -13.42 58.32
C SER A 750 -54.17 -14.36 57.10
N SER A 751 -55.02 -14.17 56.10
CA SER A 751 -54.96 -14.94 54.84
C SER A 751 -53.82 -14.50 53.90
N VAL A 752 -53.15 -13.38 54.18
CA VAL A 752 -52.20 -12.75 53.24
C VAL A 752 -50.84 -12.43 53.88
N LEU A 753 -50.82 -11.92 55.12
CA LEU A 753 -49.61 -11.48 55.80
C LEU A 753 -49.01 -12.56 56.72
N PRO A 754 -47.68 -12.57 56.93
CA PRO A 754 -47.03 -13.46 57.91
C PRO A 754 -47.48 -13.23 59.35
N THR A 755 -47.51 -14.29 60.14
CA THR A 755 -47.97 -14.28 61.55
C THR A 755 -47.29 -13.24 62.42
N TYR A 756 -45.98 -12.99 62.23
CA TYR A 756 -45.25 -11.94 62.93
C TYR A 756 -45.80 -10.53 62.64
N GLN A 757 -46.07 -10.22 61.37
CA GLN A 757 -46.57 -8.91 60.97
C GLN A 757 -48.01 -8.71 61.45
N VAL A 758 -48.82 -9.78 61.44
CA VAL A 758 -50.17 -9.77 62.04
C VAL A 758 -50.09 -9.51 63.54
N SER A 759 -49.18 -10.19 64.26
CA SER A 759 -48.97 -9.95 65.70
C SER A 759 -48.63 -8.50 66.00
N TYR A 760 -47.71 -7.91 65.23
CA TYR A 760 -47.33 -6.51 65.39
C TYR A 760 -48.52 -5.56 65.15
N LEU A 761 -49.28 -5.75 64.06
CA LEU A 761 -50.46 -4.94 63.77
C LEU A 761 -51.48 -5.02 64.90
N TYR A 762 -51.73 -6.21 65.44
CA TYR A 762 -52.67 -6.41 66.55
C TYR A 762 -52.18 -5.83 67.87
N GLU A 763 -50.86 -5.82 68.13
CA GLU A 763 -50.29 -5.15 69.29
C GLU A 763 -50.53 -3.64 69.23
N VAL A 764 -50.34 -3.02 68.07
CA VAL A 764 -50.59 -1.59 67.87
C VAL A 764 -52.09 -1.27 67.94
N VAL A 765 -52.95 -2.08 67.29
CA VAL A 765 -54.41 -1.93 67.40
C VAL A 765 -54.87 -2.06 68.85
N HIS A 766 -54.31 -2.99 69.61
CA HIS A 766 -54.62 -3.17 71.01
C HIS A 766 -54.18 -1.96 71.86
N LYS A 767 -52.96 -1.43 71.62
CA LYS A 767 -52.49 -0.19 72.26
C LYS A 767 -53.40 1.00 71.96
N ASN A 768 -53.80 1.19 70.70
CA ASN A 768 -54.70 2.26 70.29
C ASN A 768 -56.09 2.10 70.93
N PHE A 769 -56.63 0.88 70.98
CA PHE A 769 -57.88 0.60 71.69
C PHE A 769 -57.80 0.97 73.17
N LYS A 770 -56.71 0.61 73.87
CA LYS A 770 -56.49 0.98 75.28
C LYS A 770 -56.46 2.50 75.47
N PHE A 771 -55.80 3.22 74.56
CA PHE A 771 -55.72 4.67 74.59
C PHE A 771 -57.11 5.32 74.37
N ALA A 772 -57.82 4.92 73.31
CA ALA A 772 -59.15 5.44 73.00
C ALA A 772 -60.16 5.13 74.11
N LEU A 773 -60.11 3.93 74.70
CA LEU A 773 -60.95 3.57 75.83
C LEU A 773 -60.62 4.41 77.07
N ARG A 774 -59.34 4.67 77.35
CA ARG A 774 -58.91 5.55 78.45
C ARG A 774 -59.46 6.97 78.27
N GLU A 775 -59.35 7.57 77.09
CA GLU A 775 -59.91 8.89 76.82
C GLU A 775 -61.43 8.92 77.05
N GLN A 776 -62.13 7.86 76.65
CA GLN A 776 -63.57 7.74 76.88
C GLN A 776 -63.94 7.61 78.35
N LEU A 777 -63.19 6.83 79.14
CA LEU A 777 -63.41 6.70 80.57
C LEU A 777 -63.15 8.02 81.31
N VAL A 778 -62.15 8.79 80.88
CA VAL A 778 -61.89 10.15 81.38
C VAL A 778 -63.06 11.08 81.02
N ARG A 779 -63.55 11.04 79.77
CA ARG A 779 -64.69 11.86 79.31
C ARG A 779 -65.98 11.55 80.09
N LEU A 780 -66.26 10.28 80.34
CA LEU A 780 -67.44 9.81 81.09
C LEU A 780 -67.27 9.88 82.62
N ASN A 781 -66.11 10.31 83.12
CA ASN A 781 -65.77 10.38 84.54
C ASN A 781 -65.91 9.05 85.32
N ILE A 782 -65.71 7.91 84.66
CA ILE A 782 -65.79 6.59 85.31
C ILE A 782 -64.48 6.31 86.05
N GLN A 783 -64.56 6.01 87.35
CA GLN A 783 -63.40 5.76 88.21
C GLN A 783 -63.29 4.28 88.62
N ASN A 784 -62.08 3.84 88.96
CA ASN A 784 -61.77 2.50 89.45
C ASN A 784 -62.20 2.31 90.92
N ASN A 785 -63.51 2.43 91.18
CA ASN A 785 -64.08 2.49 92.53
C ASN A 785 -64.83 1.20 92.92
N GLY A 786 -64.73 0.13 92.10
CA GLY A 786 -65.49 -1.11 92.30
C GLY A 786 -67.02 -0.96 92.16
N GLY A 787 -67.51 0.19 91.68
CA GLY A 787 -68.95 0.46 91.51
C GLY A 787 -69.60 -0.31 90.34
N PRO A 788 -70.94 -0.23 90.20
CA PRO A 788 -71.67 -0.96 89.16
C PRO A 788 -71.22 -0.60 87.74
N GLN A 789 -70.89 0.67 87.48
CA GLN A 789 -70.35 1.10 86.18
C GLN A 789 -68.93 0.55 85.93
N HIS A 790 -68.09 0.47 86.96
CA HIS A 790 -66.78 -0.18 86.86
C HIS A 790 -66.92 -1.68 86.57
N GLY A 791 -67.85 -2.37 87.24
CA GLY A 791 -68.17 -3.77 86.96
C GLY A 791 -68.63 -3.99 85.52
N LEU A 792 -69.49 -3.10 84.99
CA LEU A 792 -69.95 -3.15 83.59
C LEU A 792 -68.79 -3.00 82.59
N VAL A 793 -67.91 -2.01 82.81
CA VAL A 793 -66.72 -1.81 81.97
C VAL A 793 -65.78 -3.01 82.01
N THR A 794 -65.55 -3.60 83.19
CA THR A 794 -64.74 -4.80 83.34
C THR A 794 -65.35 -6.01 82.62
N THR A 795 -66.68 -6.17 82.62
CA THR A 795 -67.36 -7.21 81.83
C THR A 795 -67.27 -6.98 80.32
N GLU A 796 -67.18 -5.74 79.86
CA GLU A 796 -66.97 -5.42 78.43
C GLU A 796 -65.52 -5.62 77.99
N ILE A 797 -64.56 -5.24 78.85
CA ILE A 797 -63.13 -5.49 78.62
C ILE A 797 -62.84 -6.99 78.58
N THR A 798 -63.42 -7.78 79.48
CA THR A 798 -63.27 -9.25 79.46
C THR A 798 -63.86 -9.87 78.20
N PHE A 799 -64.99 -9.35 77.70
CA PHE A 799 -65.53 -9.76 76.39
C PHE A 799 -64.56 -9.43 75.25
N TYR A 800 -63.98 -8.22 75.22
CA TYR A 800 -62.97 -7.85 74.24
C TYR A 800 -61.70 -8.73 74.32
N LEU A 801 -61.16 -8.94 75.53
CA LEU A 801 -60.00 -9.80 75.75
C LEU A 801 -60.28 -11.24 75.34
N HIS A 802 -61.49 -11.74 75.59
CA HIS A 802 -61.91 -13.06 75.11
C HIS A 802 -61.89 -13.11 73.57
N THR A 803 -62.38 -12.08 72.89
CA THR A 803 -62.32 -12.02 71.42
C THR A 803 -60.89 -11.94 70.90
N MET A 804 -59.96 -11.26 71.58
CA MET A 804 -58.54 -11.27 71.21
C MET A 804 -57.88 -12.63 71.49
N SER A 805 -58.28 -13.31 72.57
CA SER A 805 -57.75 -14.65 72.92
C SER A 805 -58.16 -15.71 71.90
N MET A 806 -59.40 -15.62 71.39
CA MET A 806 -59.91 -16.53 70.36
C MET A 806 -59.16 -16.42 69.03
N LEU A 807 -58.45 -15.31 68.80
CA LEU A 807 -57.68 -15.09 67.59
C LEU A 807 -56.25 -15.65 67.67
N ASN A 808 -55.72 -16.02 68.85
CA ASN A 808 -54.39 -16.66 69.06
C ASN A 808 -53.17 -15.94 68.47
N ILE A 809 -53.25 -14.62 68.25
CA ILE A 809 -52.19 -13.82 67.57
C ILE A 809 -51.20 -13.19 68.53
N LEU A 810 -51.61 -12.90 69.76
CA LEU A 810 -50.83 -12.15 70.75
C LEU A 810 -50.27 -13.11 71.83
N PRO A 811 -49.09 -12.83 72.40
CA PRO A 811 -48.57 -13.58 73.55
C PRO A 811 -49.57 -13.55 74.71
N ALA A 812 -49.77 -14.71 75.37
CA ALA A 812 -50.73 -14.86 76.47
C ALA A 812 -50.52 -13.86 77.62
N GLU A 813 -49.29 -13.35 77.78
CA GLU A 813 -48.92 -12.37 78.80
C GLU A 813 -49.61 -11.00 78.60
N MET A 814 -49.85 -10.57 77.36
CA MET A 814 -50.48 -9.27 77.06
C MET A 814 -52.02 -9.28 77.21
N LEU A 815 -52.61 -10.46 77.39
CA LEU A 815 -54.07 -10.65 77.54
C LEU A 815 -54.54 -10.75 78.99
N ASP A 816 -53.62 -10.73 79.96
CA ASP A 816 -53.98 -10.72 81.37
C ASP A 816 -54.67 -9.42 81.76
N ASN A 817 -55.73 -9.51 82.56
CA ASN A 817 -56.48 -8.37 83.11
C ASN A 817 -55.58 -7.33 83.81
N LYS A 818 -54.39 -7.73 84.28
CA LYS A 818 -53.37 -6.87 84.88
C LYS A 818 -52.79 -5.83 83.90
N PHE A 819 -52.65 -6.16 82.62
CA PHE A 819 -52.14 -5.23 81.60
C PHE A 819 -53.18 -4.22 81.11
N MET A 820 -54.44 -4.37 81.53
CA MET A 820 -55.52 -3.40 81.31
C MET A 820 -55.65 -2.40 82.48
N GLU A 821 -54.87 -2.54 83.56
CA GLU A 821 -54.84 -1.55 84.66
C GLU A 821 -54.34 -0.17 84.21
N ASP A 822 -53.52 -0.13 83.16
CA ASP A 822 -53.02 1.11 82.57
C ASP A 822 -54.12 2.01 81.98
N ILE A 823 -55.30 1.45 81.68
CA ILE A 823 -56.45 2.19 81.16
C ILE A 823 -57.08 3.07 82.25
N TRP A 824 -56.93 2.68 83.52
CA TRP A 824 -57.45 3.41 84.67
C TRP A 824 -56.47 4.47 85.22
N ARG A 825 -55.22 4.45 84.77
CA ARG A 825 -54.23 5.49 85.11
C ARG A 825 -54.61 6.75 84.35
N ARG A 826 -54.89 7.84 85.08
CA ARG A 826 -55.28 9.14 84.49
C ARG A 826 -54.11 9.85 83.85
#